data_AF-A0A397B9E4-F1
#
_entry.id   AF-A0A397B9E4-F1
#
_cell.length_a   1.000
_cell.length_b   1.000
_cell.length_c   1.000
_cell.angle_alpha   90.00
_cell.angle_beta   90.00
_cell.angle_gamma   90.00
#
_symmetry.space_group_name_H-M   'P 1'
#
loop_
_entity.id
_entity.type
_entity.pdbx_description
1 polymer ?
#
loop_
_entity_poly.entity_id
_entity_poly.type
_entity_poly.pdbx_seq_one_letter_code
_entity_poly.pdbx_strand_id
1 'polypeptide(L)'
;MEVEEDSYEAAPPAHEDNNTSKLDAKFEAEQALLAALKKPRDFHKKEAKAGVIKQLNISASDMLSYRQRHAATTDGSQDSVAVTEVRELHHQKVTTTTTTHQTNKVDKIAANAMRRRDRHTAAQSQYQLRLKAISDQLETDILRISDAIKEELAGVAAATANHFALLTDEPWLIQASHAMVVDQWTHLNELWSGRTCTIRHFGDGLEAIEQTRSALAGAELQLLTETCVAAAYVLPPEVERAIEDEAHELNVVLITNRRSHCHLVSRMLKEDVHKFVNVRTTWEDCERHWRVLNHDHAIHMFKATLESDLYTHPPRLHAILEKLRADQVAVHTNERLALLSQLDGLVTGGLSTEKVQRMVSALADMYKKEEERNAAYFDQLFTCQRDIVAEAAAMRELLRATCHRVGAKAKEGALATIATQLTTLLADKNLDEFFRISGGLRAELAAIEDRLASPDMIYQENVTALVPRVAMLVAALPMEAILDAQGKSSERKLIQATLERLRKAPKNEIVPLLPTLLAQTTILAGIQGIDDTLRLELDDIGRKLDSLIQDNEAQSSAAAAVKSKGIGLDAFQIADMQGIRKAQRRLGTLVYTTDLPPPFQALLHVILKALEVQTHANTVVDAIVALECNSLMAQREREMDALVAVVGSGLEAHTTTLHVTCDRVARFFYQLVACVENYEDKTRVVNLTVMDLLDTLKDTHDGNVAACEAEFAVKRSALRHAPDEATLEREFTGCLGLLEGLEDEYRKYNKKVSLA
;
A
#
# COMPACT_ATOMS: atom_id res chain seq x y z
N MET A 1 -39.56 6.32 -43.77
CA MET A 1 -39.54 7.79 -43.80
C MET A 1 -38.59 8.14 -44.93
N GLU A 2 -39.19 8.43 -46.08
CA GLU A 2 -38.55 9.06 -47.23
C GLU A 2 -37.88 10.36 -46.78
N VAL A 3 -36.72 10.69 -47.35
CA VAL A 3 -36.52 11.89 -48.18
C VAL A 3 -35.21 11.67 -48.96
N GLU A 4 -35.35 11.54 -50.28
CA GLU A 4 -34.33 11.84 -51.27
C GLU A 4 -34.18 13.37 -51.38
N GLU A 5 -32.96 13.87 -51.58
CA GLU A 5 -32.76 15.04 -52.43
C GLU A 5 -31.34 15.04 -53.04
N ASP A 6 -31.33 15.11 -54.37
CA ASP A 6 -30.19 15.15 -55.27
C ASP A 6 -29.37 16.44 -55.16
N SER A 7 -28.09 16.37 -55.53
CA SER A 7 -27.60 16.90 -56.82
C SER A 7 -26.18 17.50 -56.79
N TYR A 8 -25.55 17.35 -57.97
CA TYR A 8 -24.38 18.03 -58.54
C TYR A 8 -22.96 17.50 -58.29
N GLU A 9 -22.58 16.56 -59.16
CA GLU A 9 -21.59 16.73 -60.23
C GLU A 9 -20.40 17.68 -59.99
N ALA A 10 -19.21 17.10 -59.86
CA ALA A 10 -17.98 17.61 -60.47
C ALA A 10 -16.90 16.51 -60.46
N ALA A 11 -16.68 15.89 -61.62
CA ALA A 11 -15.50 15.06 -61.87
C ALA A 11 -14.26 15.96 -62.08
N PRO A 12 -13.10 15.59 -61.53
CA PRO A 12 -11.82 16.04 -62.07
C PRO A 12 -10.84 14.85 -62.25
N PRO A 13 -9.77 15.03 -63.01
CA PRO A 13 -9.58 14.44 -64.32
C PRO A 13 -8.82 13.11 -64.27
N ALA A 14 -9.18 12.20 -65.18
CA ALA A 14 -8.31 11.12 -65.59
C ALA A 14 -7.13 11.73 -66.37
N HIS A 15 -6.01 11.95 -65.67
CA HIS A 15 -4.72 12.07 -66.34
C HIS A 15 -4.27 10.66 -66.73
N GLU A 16 -4.54 10.31 -67.99
CA GLU A 16 -3.84 9.26 -68.70
C GLU A 16 -2.35 9.63 -68.79
N ASP A 17 -1.54 9.18 -67.83
CA ASP A 17 -0.12 8.97 -68.09
C ASP A 17 0.03 7.68 -68.88
N ASN A 18 -0.21 7.86 -70.17
CA ASN A 18 0.01 6.90 -71.23
C ASN A 18 1.53 6.79 -71.45
N ASN A 19 2.20 5.99 -70.62
CA ASN A 19 3.55 5.53 -70.95
C ASN A 19 3.85 4.13 -70.37
N THR A 20 2.97 3.18 -70.69
CA THR A 20 3.39 1.78 -70.81
C THR A 20 3.49 1.49 -72.29
N SER A 21 4.72 1.35 -72.78
CA SER A 21 5.02 0.61 -74.01
C SER A 21 4.19 -0.68 -73.97
N LYS A 22 3.13 -0.75 -74.78
CA LYS A 22 2.37 -1.99 -74.99
C LYS A 22 3.34 -2.97 -75.65
N LEU A 23 3.95 -3.80 -74.81
CA LEU A 23 4.62 -5.02 -75.24
C LEU A 23 3.61 -5.88 -76.02
N ASP A 24 4.09 -6.39 -77.15
CA ASP A 24 3.33 -7.12 -78.17
C ASP A 24 2.57 -8.32 -77.55
N ALA A 25 1.37 -8.62 -78.08
CA ALA A 25 0.43 -9.60 -77.55
C ALA A 25 0.88 -11.08 -77.71
N LYS A 26 2.18 -11.32 -77.89
CA LYS A 26 2.79 -12.63 -78.14
C LYS A 26 3.49 -13.26 -76.93
N PHE A 27 3.57 -12.57 -75.80
CA PHE A 27 4.35 -13.01 -74.62
C PHE A 27 3.47 -13.24 -73.38
N GLU A 28 2.52 -14.17 -73.47
CA GLU A 28 1.62 -14.53 -72.36
C GLU A 28 2.37 -15.18 -71.17
N ALA A 29 3.47 -15.90 -71.43
CA ALA A 29 4.24 -16.61 -70.40
C ALA A 29 5.07 -15.65 -69.50
N GLU A 30 5.69 -14.62 -70.06
CA GLU A 30 6.44 -13.61 -69.31
C GLU A 30 5.50 -12.71 -68.49
N GLN A 31 4.33 -12.36 -69.04
CA GLN A 31 3.29 -11.65 -68.28
C GLN A 31 2.74 -12.52 -67.14
N ALA A 32 2.55 -13.83 -67.35
CA ALA A 32 2.11 -14.75 -66.31
C ALA A 32 3.18 -14.93 -65.21
N LEU A 33 4.47 -14.95 -65.56
CA LEU A 33 5.60 -15.02 -64.64
C LEU A 33 5.72 -13.74 -63.79
N LEU A 34 5.65 -12.57 -64.42
CA LEU A 34 5.66 -11.27 -63.74
C LEU A 34 4.42 -11.06 -62.85
N ALA A 35 3.27 -11.59 -63.24
CA ALA A 35 2.05 -11.59 -62.42
C ALA A 35 2.12 -12.60 -61.25
N ALA A 36 2.80 -13.74 -61.42
CA ALA A 36 3.01 -14.73 -60.36
C ALA A 36 4.04 -14.26 -59.32
N LEU A 37 5.03 -13.46 -59.73
CA LEU A 37 6.07 -12.87 -58.86
C LEU A 37 5.56 -11.71 -57.99
N LYS A 38 4.45 -11.06 -58.37
CA LYS A 38 3.82 -9.96 -57.61
C LYS A 38 2.84 -10.41 -56.52
N LYS A 39 2.51 -11.71 -56.44
CA LYS A 39 1.57 -12.23 -55.43
C LYS A 39 2.31 -12.66 -54.16
N PRO A 40 1.91 -12.20 -52.96
CA PRO A 40 2.42 -12.74 -51.71
C PRO A 40 2.03 -14.22 -51.62
N ARG A 41 3.00 -15.11 -51.36
CA ARG A 41 2.74 -16.55 -51.18
C ARG A 41 2.80 -16.88 -49.70
N ASP A 42 1.65 -17.16 -49.11
CA ASP A 42 1.54 -17.73 -47.77
C ASP A 42 1.96 -19.20 -47.78
N PHE A 43 2.98 -19.55 -46.99
CA PHE A 43 3.44 -20.93 -46.83
C PHE A 43 2.83 -21.56 -45.57
N HIS A 44 1.94 -22.54 -45.77
CA HIS A 44 1.42 -23.37 -44.68
C HIS A 44 2.33 -24.55 -44.33
N LYS A 45 2.45 -24.79 -43.03
CA LYS A 45 3.32 -25.70 -42.26
C LYS A 45 3.31 -27.20 -42.61
N LYS A 46 2.66 -27.66 -43.69
CA LYS A 46 2.27 -29.09 -43.83
C LYS A 46 3.29 -30.02 -44.50
N GLU A 47 4.38 -29.51 -45.08
CA GLU A 47 5.34 -30.34 -45.85
C GLU A 47 6.69 -30.62 -45.14
N ALA A 48 6.78 -30.38 -43.83
CA ALA A 48 8.01 -30.61 -43.06
C ALA A 48 8.28 -32.07 -42.67
N LYS A 49 7.71 -33.07 -43.36
CA LYS A 49 7.99 -34.50 -43.14
C LYS A 49 8.60 -35.15 -44.37
N ALA A 50 9.84 -34.79 -44.68
CA ALA A 50 10.78 -35.66 -45.39
C ALA A 50 12.20 -35.24 -45.02
N GLY A 51 12.88 -36.08 -44.25
CA GLY A 51 14.25 -35.85 -43.78
C GLY A 51 15.27 -36.07 -44.87
N VAL A 52 15.46 -35.09 -45.76
CA VAL A 52 16.68 -34.89 -46.56
C VAL A 52 16.75 -33.41 -46.95
N ILE A 53 17.30 -32.54 -46.11
CA ILE A 53 17.61 -31.17 -46.56
C ILE A 53 18.95 -30.74 -45.97
N LYS A 54 20.02 -30.97 -46.74
CA LYS A 54 21.27 -30.23 -46.55
C LYS A 54 20.97 -28.75 -46.78
N GLN A 55 21.43 -27.89 -45.87
CA GLN A 55 21.44 -26.44 -46.08
C GLN A 55 22.23 -26.13 -47.34
N LEU A 56 21.54 -25.74 -48.40
CA LEU A 56 22.15 -25.17 -49.60
C LEU A 56 22.06 -23.65 -49.46
N ASN A 57 23.12 -23.03 -48.94
CA ASN A 57 23.38 -21.62 -49.19
C ASN A 57 23.96 -21.54 -50.61
N ILE A 58 23.10 -21.29 -51.59
CA ILE A 58 23.49 -21.24 -53.00
C ILE A 58 24.14 -19.88 -53.25
N SER A 59 25.47 -19.82 -53.20
CA SER A 59 26.23 -18.69 -53.78
C SER A 59 26.24 -18.79 -55.30
N ALA A 60 26.64 -17.73 -56.02
CA ALA A 60 26.79 -17.76 -57.49
C ALA A 60 27.69 -18.91 -58.00
N SER A 61 28.56 -19.47 -57.16
CA SER A 61 29.34 -20.69 -57.44
C SER A 61 28.46 -21.95 -57.63
N ASP A 62 27.30 -22.01 -56.99
CA ASP A 62 26.41 -23.17 -57.03
C ASP A 62 25.48 -23.16 -58.26
N MET A 63 25.21 -22.00 -58.87
CA MET A 63 24.52 -21.87 -60.16
C MET A 63 25.28 -22.62 -61.26
N LEU A 64 26.61 -22.49 -61.31
CA LEU A 64 27.47 -23.26 -62.23
C LEU A 64 27.36 -24.77 -61.99
N SER A 65 27.23 -25.21 -60.73
CA SER A 65 27.10 -26.62 -60.37
C SER A 65 25.69 -27.19 -60.61
N TYR A 66 24.66 -26.34 -60.59
CA TYR A 66 23.30 -26.69 -61.02
C TYR A 66 23.25 -26.78 -62.55
N ARG A 67 23.84 -25.82 -63.28
CA ARG A 67 24.01 -25.83 -64.74
C ARG A 67 24.71 -27.10 -65.23
N GLN A 68 25.76 -27.55 -64.54
CA GLN A 68 26.44 -28.82 -64.81
C GLN A 68 25.59 -30.06 -64.49
N ARG A 69 24.80 -30.03 -63.41
CA ARG A 69 23.92 -31.14 -63.03
C ARG A 69 22.68 -31.25 -63.92
N HIS A 70 22.13 -30.13 -64.37
CA HIS A 70 20.97 -30.07 -65.26
C HIS A 70 21.35 -30.34 -66.71
N ALA A 71 22.50 -29.83 -67.18
CA ALA A 71 23.06 -30.23 -68.48
C ALA A 71 23.24 -31.75 -68.57
N ALA A 72 23.74 -32.41 -67.50
CA ALA A 72 23.86 -33.87 -67.45
C ALA A 72 22.52 -34.63 -67.50
N THR A 73 21.40 -34.03 -67.10
CA THR A 73 20.06 -34.63 -67.20
C THR A 73 19.34 -34.31 -68.52
N THR A 74 19.62 -33.17 -69.15
CA THR A 74 18.96 -32.74 -70.41
C THR A 74 19.71 -33.21 -71.65
N ASP A 75 21.04 -33.36 -71.59
CA ASP A 75 21.88 -33.92 -72.68
C ASP A 75 21.61 -35.40 -72.97
N GLY A 76 20.84 -36.09 -72.12
CA GLY A 76 20.45 -37.48 -72.33
C GLY A 76 19.23 -37.69 -73.24
N SER A 77 18.53 -36.64 -73.67
CA SER A 77 17.36 -36.78 -74.56
C SER A 77 17.78 -36.77 -76.03
N GLN A 78 17.37 -37.80 -76.78
CA GLN A 78 17.68 -37.99 -78.20
C GLN A 78 17.23 -36.80 -79.08
N ASP A 79 16.29 -35.97 -78.61
CA ASP A 79 15.79 -34.79 -79.32
C ASP A 79 16.81 -33.62 -79.36
N SER A 80 17.69 -33.47 -78.36
CA SER A 80 18.72 -32.40 -78.35
C SER A 80 19.83 -32.66 -79.38
N VAL A 81 20.19 -33.93 -79.56
CA VAL A 81 21.18 -34.38 -80.56
C VAL A 81 20.61 -34.28 -81.98
N ALA A 82 19.34 -34.59 -82.17
CA ALA A 82 18.68 -34.44 -83.47
C ALA A 82 18.58 -32.97 -83.90
N VAL A 83 18.30 -32.04 -82.98
CA VAL A 83 18.22 -30.60 -83.29
C VAL A 83 19.60 -29.99 -83.57
N THR A 84 20.66 -30.49 -82.93
CA THR A 84 22.05 -30.09 -83.22
C THR A 84 22.57 -30.68 -84.53
N GLU A 85 22.25 -31.94 -84.87
CA GLU A 85 22.53 -32.52 -86.19
C GLU A 85 21.81 -31.77 -87.33
N VAL A 86 20.55 -31.36 -87.14
CA VAL A 86 19.81 -30.58 -88.14
C VAL A 86 20.41 -29.18 -88.35
N ARG A 87 20.98 -28.57 -87.30
CA ARG A 87 21.74 -27.30 -87.39
C ARG A 87 23.04 -27.45 -88.17
N GLU A 88 23.77 -28.56 -88.01
CA GLU A 88 24.99 -28.82 -88.78
C GLU A 88 24.70 -29.17 -90.25
N LEU A 89 23.55 -29.79 -90.53
CA LEU A 89 23.10 -30.11 -91.90
C LEU A 89 22.67 -28.88 -92.71
N HIS A 90 22.15 -27.82 -92.09
CA HIS A 90 21.78 -26.58 -92.80
C HIS A 90 22.99 -25.75 -93.28
N HIS A 91 24.22 -26.11 -92.91
CA HIS A 91 25.45 -25.40 -93.30
C HIS A 91 26.36 -26.22 -94.22
N GLN A 92 25.96 -27.45 -94.61
CA GLN A 92 26.65 -28.20 -95.65
C GLN A 92 26.27 -27.69 -97.05
N LYS A 93 27.17 -26.88 -97.61
CA LYS A 93 27.16 -26.43 -99.01
C LYS A 93 27.04 -27.62 -99.96
N VAL A 94 25.93 -27.67 -100.71
CA VAL A 94 25.88 -28.41 -101.97
C VAL A 94 26.89 -27.79 -102.94
N THR A 95 27.80 -28.62 -103.43
CA THR A 95 28.84 -28.24 -104.39
C THR A 95 28.26 -28.30 -105.80
N THR A 96 28.23 -27.17 -106.51
CA THR A 96 28.16 -27.15 -107.98
C THR A 96 29.07 -26.05 -108.53
N THR A 97 30.15 -26.50 -109.15
CA THR A 97 30.98 -25.78 -110.11
C THR A 97 30.14 -25.25 -111.28
N THR A 98 30.17 -23.94 -111.54
CA THR A 98 30.64 -23.33 -112.81
C THR A 98 30.51 -21.80 -112.80
N THR A 99 31.64 -21.16 -113.12
CA THR A 99 31.85 -19.89 -113.85
C THR A 99 31.25 -18.56 -113.35
N THR A 100 32.16 -17.73 -112.81
CA THR A 100 32.33 -16.27 -113.02
C THR A 100 31.11 -15.35 -112.92
N HIS A 101 30.90 -14.81 -111.71
CA HIS A 101 30.96 -13.36 -111.38
C HIS A 101 30.21 -13.11 -110.06
N GLN A 102 30.94 -13.00 -108.93
CA GLN A 102 30.60 -12.23 -107.69
C GLN A 102 31.48 -12.67 -106.50
N THR A 103 32.80 -12.46 -106.56
CA THR A 103 33.74 -12.82 -105.48
C THR A 103 33.75 -11.87 -104.27
N ASN A 104 33.03 -10.74 -104.32
CA ASN A 104 32.94 -9.79 -103.20
C ASN A 104 31.76 -10.01 -102.23
N LYS A 105 30.85 -10.97 -102.49
CA LYS A 105 29.66 -11.21 -101.65
C LYS A 105 29.84 -12.32 -100.60
N VAL A 106 30.62 -13.36 -100.89
CA VAL A 106 30.75 -14.54 -100.02
C VAL A 106 31.58 -14.23 -98.76
N ASP A 107 32.65 -13.43 -98.86
CA ASP A 107 33.43 -12.98 -97.69
C ASP A 107 32.64 -12.02 -96.79
N LYS A 108 31.76 -11.20 -97.37
CA LYS A 108 30.90 -10.28 -96.59
C LYS A 108 29.83 -11.02 -95.79
N ILE A 109 29.32 -12.15 -96.31
CA ILE A 109 28.32 -12.97 -95.61
C ILE A 109 28.96 -13.69 -94.42
N ALA A 110 30.13 -14.32 -94.62
CA ALA A 110 30.88 -14.96 -93.54
C ALA A 110 31.34 -13.95 -92.47
N ALA A 111 31.85 -12.77 -92.87
CA ALA A 111 32.24 -11.71 -91.96
C ALA A 111 31.04 -11.05 -91.24
N ASN A 112 29.82 -11.12 -91.79
CA ASN A 112 28.61 -10.67 -91.12
C ASN A 112 28.10 -11.72 -90.11
N ALA A 113 28.12 -13.00 -90.47
CA ALA A 113 27.79 -14.10 -89.55
C ALA A 113 28.72 -14.10 -88.32
N MET A 114 30.02 -13.88 -88.52
CA MET A 114 31.00 -13.75 -87.44
C MET A 114 30.71 -12.54 -86.55
N ARG A 115 30.43 -11.36 -87.14
CA ARG A 115 30.04 -10.16 -86.39
C ARG A 115 28.72 -10.30 -85.62
N ARG A 116 27.78 -11.11 -86.12
CA ARG A 116 26.53 -11.43 -85.40
C ARG A 116 26.78 -12.36 -84.23
N ARG A 117 27.62 -13.40 -84.42
CA ARG A 117 28.08 -14.29 -83.35
C ARG A 117 28.79 -13.53 -82.24
N ASP A 118 29.72 -12.65 -82.62
CA ASP A 118 30.52 -11.90 -81.65
C ASP A 118 29.63 -10.94 -80.85
N ARG A 119 28.62 -10.30 -81.48
CA ARG A 119 27.60 -9.49 -80.79
C ARG A 119 26.75 -10.32 -79.82
N HIS A 120 26.30 -11.50 -80.25
CA HIS A 120 25.51 -12.41 -79.40
C HIS A 120 26.33 -12.92 -78.19
N THR A 121 27.56 -13.35 -78.44
CA THR A 121 28.47 -13.84 -77.39
C THR A 121 28.86 -12.72 -76.43
N ALA A 122 29.10 -11.50 -76.96
CA ALA A 122 29.36 -10.32 -76.14
C ALA A 122 28.16 -9.99 -75.24
N ALA A 123 26.93 -10.04 -75.76
CA ALA A 123 25.71 -9.81 -74.97
C ALA A 123 25.58 -10.81 -73.80
N GLN A 124 25.80 -12.10 -74.06
CA GLN A 124 25.80 -13.13 -73.00
C GLN A 124 26.89 -12.88 -71.96
N SER A 125 28.11 -12.53 -72.38
CA SER A 125 29.21 -12.22 -71.46
C SER A 125 28.92 -10.97 -70.61
N GLN A 126 28.27 -9.98 -71.20
CA GLN A 126 27.91 -8.73 -70.53
C GLN A 126 26.80 -8.97 -69.51
N TYR A 127 25.79 -9.78 -69.84
CA TYR A 127 24.76 -10.21 -68.90
C TYR A 127 25.37 -10.93 -67.68
N GLN A 128 26.28 -11.88 -67.89
CA GLN A 128 26.94 -12.59 -66.78
C GLN A 128 27.76 -11.66 -65.88
N LEU A 129 28.47 -10.68 -66.46
CA LEU A 129 29.19 -9.67 -65.69
C LEU A 129 28.24 -8.76 -64.88
N ARG A 130 27.11 -8.36 -65.47
CA ARG A 130 26.09 -7.56 -64.80
C ARG A 130 25.42 -8.32 -63.66
N LEU A 131 25.04 -9.58 -63.89
CA LEU A 131 24.43 -10.43 -62.88
C LEU A 131 25.38 -10.64 -61.68
N LYS A 132 26.68 -10.81 -61.94
CA LYS A 132 27.70 -10.87 -60.88
C LYS A 132 27.74 -9.58 -60.08
N ALA A 133 27.82 -8.42 -60.74
CA ALA A 133 27.85 -7.12 -60.07
C ALA A 133 26.59 -6.86 -59.23
N ILE A 134 25.40 -7.26 -59.72
CA ILE A 134 24.15 -7.20 -58.97
C ILE A 134 24.22 -8.10 -57.73
N SER A 135 24.76 -9.32 -57.86
CA SER A 135 24.90 -10.24 -56.73
C SER A 135 25.83 -9.70 -55.65
N ASP A 136 27.00 -9.17 -56.03
CA ASP A 136 27.99 -8.62 -55.11
C ASP A 136 27.42 -7.42 -54.32
N GLN A 137 26.65 -6.56 -55.00
CA GLN A 137 25.97 -5.42 -54.38
C GLN A 137 24.92 -5.88 -53.36
N LEU A 138 24.05 -6.82 -53.74
CA LEU A 138 22.98 -7.29 -52.85
C LEU A 138 23.53 -8.09 -51.68
N GLU A 139 24.63 -8.82 -51.85
CA GLU A 139 25.33 -9.47 -50.73
C GLU A 139 25.87 -8.45 -49.73
N THR A 140 26.42 -7.34 -50.22
CA THR A 140 26.83 -6.20 -49.37
C THR A 140 25.63 -5.62 -48.60
N ASP A 141 24.48 -5.48 -49.24
CA ASP A 141 23.25 -5.02 -48.59
C ASP A 141 22.75 -6.00 -47.53
N ILE A 142 22.81 -7.31 -47.79
CA ILE A 142 22.48 -8.36 -46.80
C ILE A 142 23.41 -8.27 -45.59
N LEU A 143 24.71 -8.13 -45.79
CA LEU A 143 25.67 -7.98 -44.70
C LEU A 143 25.37 -6.74 -43.86
N ARG A 144 25.10 -5.60 -44.51
CA ARG A 144 24.75 -4.35 -43.82
C ARG A 144 23.53 -4.50 -42.92
N ILE A 145 22.43 -5.05 -43.42
CA ILE A 145 21.22 -5.25 -42.59
C ILE A 145 21.43 -6.33 -41.53
N SER A 146 22.29 -7.32 -41.79
CA SER A 146 22.64 -8.38 -40.83
C SER A 146 23.50 -7.85 -39.68
N ASP A 147 24.40 -6.91 -39.93
CA ASP A 147 25.22 -6.31 -38.88
C ASP A 147 24.42 -5.30 -38.07
N ALA A 148 23.54 -4.52 -38.71
CA ALA A 148 22.63 -3.62 -38.02
C ALA A 148 21.73 -4.38 -37.02
N ILE A 149 21.12 -5.50 -37.41
CA ILE A 149 20.32 -6.28 -36.45
C ILE A 149 21.18 -6.87 -35.32
N LYS A 150 22.40 -7.33 -35.58
CA LYS A 150 23.26 -7.86 -34.49
C LYS A 150 23.53 -6.79 -33.43
N GLU A 151 23.81 -5.57 -33.85
CA GLU A 151 24.06 -4.43 -32.95
C GLU A 151 22.82 -4.09 -32.13
N GLU A 152 21.66 -3.95 -32.78
CA GLU A 152 20.38 -3.70 -32.10
C GLU A 152 20.05 -4.81 -31.07
N LEU A 153 20.20 -6.08 -31.45
CA LEU A 153 19.95 -7.20 -30.56
C LEU A 153 20.94 -7.24 -29.38
N ALA A 154 22.18 -6.79 -29.56
CA ALA A 154 23.17 -6.65 -28.50
C ALA A 154 22.83 -5.48 -27.56
N GLY A 155 22.36 -4.35 -28.11
CA GLY A 155 21.86 -3.22 -27.34
C GLY A 155 20.70 -3.60 -26.41
N VAL A 156 19.72 -4.34 -26.93
CA VAL A 156 18.61 -4.86 -26.11
C VAL A 156 19.11 -5.80 -25.01
N ALA A 157 20.10 -6.65 -25.28
CA ALA A 157 20.67 -7.56 -24.29
C ALA A 157 21.37 -6.77 -23.15
N ALA A 158 22.17 -5.76 -23.50
CA ALA A 158 22.83 -4.88 -22.52
C ALA A 158 21.82 -4.10 -21.69
N ALA A 159 20.80 -3.51 -22.32
CA ALA A 159 19.73 -2.80 -21.62
C ALA A 159 18.96 -3.74 -20.68
N THR A 160 18.64 -4.96 -21.11
CA THR A 160 17.98 -5.97 -20.26
C THR A 160 18.83 -6.29 -19.02
N ALA A 161 20.15 -6.46 -19.20
CA ALA A 161 21.07 -6.71 -18.09
C ALA A 161 21.11 -5.53 -17.09
N ASN A 162 21.07 -4.29 -17.57
CA ASN A 162 21.05 -3.11 -16.71
C ASN A 162 19.78 -3.04 -15.85
N HIS A 163 18.60 -3.35 -16.41
CA HIS A 163 17.36 -3.41 -15.64
C HIS A 163 17.42 -4.48 -14.54
N PHE A 164 17.99 -5.65 -14.83
CA PHE A 164 18.14 -6.70 -13.82
C PHE A 164 19.21 -6.40 -12.77
N ALA A 165 20.26 -5.65 -13.12
CA ALA A 165 21.24 -5.17 -12.14
C ALA A 165 20.57 -4.25 -11.11
N LEU A 166 19.65 -3.39 -11.54
CA LEU A 166 18.85 -2.56 -10.61
C LEU A 166 17.87 -3.39 -9.78
N LEU A 167 17.19 -4.36 -10.41
CA LEU A 167 16.23 -5.26 -9.74
C LEU A 167 16.87 -6.26 -8.77
N THR A 168 18.21 -6.27 -8.66
CA THR A 168 18.97 -7.08 -7.71
C THR A 168 19.72 -6.24 -6.67
N ASP A 169 19.63 -4.92 -6.74
CA ASP A 169 20.27 -3.99 -5.81
C ASP A 169 19.44 -3.83 -4.52
N GLU A 170 19.80 -4.52 -3.44
CA GLU A 170 19.03 -4.55 -2.19
C GLU A 170 18.74 -3.16 -1.59
N PRO A 171 19.69 -2.21 -1.50
CA PRO A 171 19.42 -0.85 -1.00
C PRO A 171 18.34 -0.13 -1.80
N TRP A 172 18.36 -0.25 -3.13
CA TRP A 172 17.32 0.32 -3.98
C TRP A 172 15.99 -0.40 -3.75
N LEU A 173 15.98 -1.73 -3.69
CA LEU A 173 14.78 -2.52 -3.50
C LEU A 173 14.05 -2.23 -2.17
N ILE A 174 14.78 -1.95 -1.09
CA ILE A 174 14.19 -1.58 0.21
C ILE A 174 13.51 -0.21 0.13
N GLN A 175 14.02 0.71 -0.68
CA GLN A 175 13.45 2.05 -0.85
C GLN A 175 12.37 2.11 -1.94
N ALA A 176 12.43 1.19 -2.90
CA ALA A 176 11.52 1.13 -4.04
C ALA A 176 10.10 0.76 -3.61
N SER A 177 9.12 1.46 -4.17
CA SER A 177 7.72 1.05 -4.08
C SER A 177 7.43 -0.11 -5.04
N HIS A 178 6.39 -0.90 -4.76
CA HIS A 178 5.95 -1.97 -5.67
C HIS A 178 5.68 -1.44 -7.09
N ALA A 179 5.10 -0.24 -7.21
CA ALA A 179 4.84 0.40 -8.49
C ALA A 179 6.13 0.61 -9.30
N MET A 180 7.25 0.99 -8.66
CA MET A 180 8.54 1.15 -9.34
C MET A 180 9.08 -0.18 -9.85
N VAL A 181 8.89 -1.28 -9.11
CA VAL A 181 9.30 -2.64 -9.53
C VAL A 181 8.45 -3.12 -10.72
N VAL A 182 7.15 -2.81 -10.71
CA VAL A 182 6.25 -3.08 -11.84
C VAL A 182 6.60 -2.23 -13.06
N ASP A 183 7.03 -0.99 -12.86
CA ASP A 183 7.49 -0.11 -13.94
C ASP A 183 8.78 -0.61 -14.60
N GLN A 184 9.66 -1.30 -13.88
CA GLN A 184 10.78 -2.00 -14.53
C GLN A 184 10.30 -3.10 -15.50
N TRP A 185 9.15 -3.72 -15.22
CA TRP A 185 8.56 -4.67 -16.17
C TRP A 185 7.92 -3.99 -17.38
N THR A 186 7.27 -2.84 -17.22
CA THR A 186 6.71 -2.11 -18.36
C THR A 186 7.82 -1.74 -19.35
N HIS A 187 8.96 -1.25 -18.85
CA HIS A 187 10.14 -0.97 -19.66
C HIS A 187 10.75 -2.22 -20.32
N LEU A 188 10.90 -3.33 -19.58
CA LEU A 188 11.36 -4.59 -20.16
C LEU A 188 10.42 -5.11 -21.25
N ASN A 189 9.11 -5.01 -21.03
CA ASN A 189 8.10 -5.45 -21.99
C ASN A 189 8.13 -4.59 -23.27
N GLU A 190 8.27 -3.27 -23.14
CA GLU A 190 8.42 -2.37 -24.29
C GLU A 190 9.72 -2.64 -25.06
N LEU A 191 10.85 -2.81 -24.36
CA LEU A 191 12.14 -3.12 -24.95
C LEU A 191 12.09 -4.42 -25.76
N TRP A 192 11.43 -5.45 -25.23
CA TRP A 192 11.30 -6.75 -25.90
C TRP A 192 10.26 -6.74 -27.03
N SER A 193 9.18 -5.97 -26.90
CA SER A 193 8.26 -5.70 -28.02
C SER A 193 8.99 -5.01 -29.19
N GLY A 194 9.86 -4.03 -28.87
CA GLY A 194 10.75 -3.38 -29.82
C GLY A 194 11.69 -4.37 -30.50
N ARG A 195 12.35 -5.25 -29.73
CA ARG A 195 13.20 -6.33 -30.25
C ARG A 195 12.46 -7.24 -31.24
N THR A 196 11.23 -7.65 -30.91
CA THR A 196 10.40 -8.47 -31.82
C THR A 196 10.10 -7.71 -33.12
N CYS A 197 9.80 -6.40 -33.03
CA CYS A 197 9.59 -5.54 -34.21
C CYS A 197 10.84 -5.47 -35.10
N THR A 198 12.03 -5.26 -34.50
CA THR A 198 13.31 -5.24 -35.23
C THR A 198 13.58 -6.54 -35.97
N ILE A 199 13.28 -7.70 -35.37
CA ILE A 199 13.43 -9.01 -36.04
C ILE A 199 12.48 -9.14 -37.25
N ARG A 200 11.24 -8.64 -37.14
CA ARG A 200 10.30 -8.63 -38.27
C ARG A 200 10.78 -7.70 -39.37
N HIS A 201 11.23 -6.49 -39.01
CA HIS A 201 11.73 -5.51 -39.97
C HIS A 201 12.98 -6.00 -40.72
N PHE A 202 13.86 -6.75 -40.03
CA PHE A 202 14.97 -7.44 -40.69
C PHE A 202 14.48 -8.48 -41.71
N GLY A 203 13.42 -9.22 -41.40
CA GLY A 203 12.78 -10.13 -42.34
C GLY A 203 12.20 -9.42 -43.57
N ASP A 204 11.50 -8.30 -43.35
CA ASP A 204 10.98 -7.45 -44.43
C ASP A 204 12.13 -6.88 -45.30
N GLY A 205 13.24 -6.51 -44.67
CA GLY A 205 14.45 -6.06 -45.36
C GLY A 205 15.08 -7.14 -46.25
N LEU A 206 15.19 -8.38 -45.76
CA LEU A 206 15.66 -9.52 -46.58
C LEU A 206 14.74 -9.76 -47.78
N GLU A 207 13.42 -9.69 -47.58
CA GLU A 207 12.45 -9.87 -48.66
C GLU A 207 12.53 -8.73 -49.69
N ALA A 208 12.70 -7.48 -49.24
CA ALA A 208 12.91 -6.33 -50.12
C ALA A 208 14.19 -6.45 -50.97
N ILE A 209 15.26 -7.01 -50.40
CA ILE A 209 16.50 -7.30 -51.14
C ILE A 209 16.24 -8.35 -52.23
N GLU A 210 15.49 -9.43 -51.94
CA GLU A 210 15.17 -10.44 -52.96
C GLU A 210 14.19 -9.91 -54.02
N GLN A 211 13.28 -9.00 -53.67
CA GLN A 211 12.45 -8.27 -54.64
C GLN A 211 13.30 -7.40 -55.57
N THR A 212 14.31 -6.72 -55.02
CA THR A 212 15.28 -5.93 -55.77
C THR A 212 16.11 -6.83 -56.69
N ARG A 213 16.56 -8.01 -56.21
CA ARG A 213 17.24 -9.02 -57.04
C ARG A 213 16.40 -9.42 -58.24
N SER A 214 15.12 -9.75 -58.01
CA SER A 214 14.20 -10.16 -59.06
C SER A 214 13.98 -9.06 -60.10
N ALA A 215 13.86 -7.80 -59.67
CA ALA A 215 13.64 -6.67 -60.57
C ALA A 215 14.88 -6.36 -61.44
N LEU A 216 16.06 -6.24 -60.81
CA LEU A 216 17.31 -5.92 -61.51
C LEU A 216 17.73 -7.02 -62.48
N ALA A 217 17.69 -8.28 -62.03
CA ALA A 217 18.09 -9.38 -62.88
C ALA A 217 17.06 -9.69 -63.98
N GLY A 218 15.77 -9.45 -63.73
CA GLY A 218 14.73 -9.52 -64.76
C GLY A 218 14.92 -8.48 -65.86
N ALA A 219 15.30 -7.24 -65.52
CA ALA A 219 15.60 -6.19 -66.49
C ALA A 219 16.83 -6.53 -67.35
N GLU A 220 17.89 -7.07 -66.75
CA GLU A 220 19.09 -7.52 -67.49
C GLU A 220 18.79 -8.73 -68.39
N LEU A 221 17.91 -9.64 -67.95
CA LEU A 221 17.47 -10.79 -68.75
C LEU A 221 16.67 -10.33 -69.98
N GLN A 222 15.77 -9.36 -69.80
CA GLN A 222 15.02 -8.75 -70.92
C GLN A 222 15.96 -8.06 -71.92
N LEU A 223 16.94 -7.29 -71.44
CA LEU A 223 17.94 -6.65 -72.29
C LEU A 223 18.78 -7.67 -73.08
N LEU A 224 19.13 -8.79 -72.45
CA LEU A 224 19.82 -9.89 -73.10
C LEU A 224 18.97 -10.46 -74.24
N THR A 225 17.67 -10.72 -74.01
CA THR A 225 16.74 -11.21 -75.03
C THR A 225 16.67 -10.27 -76.23
N GLU A 226 16.43 -8.97 -75.99
CA GLU A 226 16.36 -7.95 -77.04
C GLU A 226 17.65 -7.87 -77.86
N THR A 227 18.80 -7.92 -77.18
CA THR A 227 20.12 -7.83 -77.83
C THR A 227 20.47 -9.09 -78.64
N CYS A 228 20.14 -10.27 -78.13
CA CYS A 228 20.36 -11.55 -78.82
C CYS A 228 19.45 -11.72 -80.05
N VAL A 229 18.19 -11.31 -79.96
CA VAL A 229 17.25 -11.28 -81.10
C VAL A 229 17.73 -10.27 -82.15
N ALA A 230 18.13 -9.06 -81.75
CA ALA A 230 18.65 -8.04 -82.65
C ALA A 230 19.99 -8.44 -83.31
N ALA A 231 20.82 -9.24 -82.64
CA ALA A 231 22.04 -9.77 -83.21
C ALA A 231 21.77 -10.72 -84.40
N ALA A 232 20.59 -11.37 -84.45
CA ALA A 232 20.14 -12.27 -85.52
C ALA A 232 21.19 -13.33 -85.90
N TYR A 233 21.92 -13.82 -84.89
CA TYR A 233 22.89 -14.91 -85.00
C TYR A 233 22.20 -16.29 -84.89
N VAL A 234 21.24 -16.39 -83.97
CA VAL A 234 20.45 -17.59 -83.65
C VAL A 234 18.97 -17.26 -83.92
N LEU A 235 18.16 -18.27 -84.22
CA LEU A 235 16.72 -18.07 -84.46
C LEU A 235 16.02 -17.60 -83.16
N PRO A 236 15.04 -16.70 -83.22
CA PRO A 236 14.35 -16.21 -82.01
C PRO A 236 13.82 -17.30 -81.05
N PRO A 237 13.22 -18.41 -81.51
CA PRO A 237 12.77 -19.49 -80.60
C PRO A 237 13.90 -20.17 -79.84
N GLU A 238 15.10 -20.16 -80.41
CA GLU A 238 16.28 -20.77 -79.79
C GLU A 238 16.94 -19.79 -78.80
N VAL A 239 16.81 -18.47 -79.03
CA VAL A 239 17.16 -17.44 -78.03
C VAL A 239 16.21 -17.53 -76.85
N GLU A 240 14.89 -17.66 -77.09
CA GLU A 240 13.87 -17.81 -76.04
C GLU A 240 14.15 -19.02 -75.13
N ARG A 241 14.47 -20.20 -75.68
CA ARG A 241 14.84 -21.38 -74.87
C ARG A 241 16.07 -21.14 -73.98
N ALA A 242 17.10 -20.47 -74.52
CA ALA A 242 18.30 -20.16 -73.75
C ALA A 242 18.01 -19.15 -72.61
N ILE A 243 17.07 -18.23 -72.84
CA ILE A 243 16.61 -17.27 -71.83
C ILE A 243 15.73 -17.96 -70.78
N GLU A 244 14.88 -18.92 -71.17
CA GLU A 244 14.08 -19.73 -70.25
C GLU A 244 14.97 -20.51 -69.27
N ASP A 245 16.06 -21.10 -69.75
CA ASP A 245 17.03 -21.80 -68.91
C ASP A 245 17.66 -20.85 -67.86
N GLU A 246 18.10 -19.66 -68.28
CA GLU A 246 18.66 -18.63 -67.37
C GLU A 246 17.61 -18.11 -66.37
N ALA A 247 16.37 -17.88 -66.81
CA ALA A 247 15.26 -17.46 -65.96
C ALA A 247 14.89 -18.53 -64.93
N HIS A 248 14.91 -19.82 -65.33
CA HIS A 248 14.66 -20.95 -64.43
C HIS A 248 15.72 -21.02 -63.33
N GLU A 249 17.00 -20.91 -63.70
CA GLU A 249 18.09 -20.90 -62.71
C GLU A 249 17.94 -19.74 -61.71
N LEU A 250 17.61 -18.54 -62.20
CA LEU A 250 17.38 -17.37 -61.35
C LEU A 250 16.20 -17.56 -60.38
N ASN A 251 15.12 -18.17 -60.85
CA ASN A 251 13.95 -18.50 -60.03
C ASN A 251 14.30 -19.51 -58.92
N VAL A 252 15.13 -20.51 -59.22
CA VAL A 252 15.60 -21.48 -58.21
C VAL A 252 16.37 -20.78 -57.09
N VAL A 253 17.26 -19.83 -57.44
CA VAL A 253 18.01 -19.05 -56.45
C VAL A 253 17.08 -18.20 -55.59
N LEU A 254 16.16 -17.43 -56.20
CA LEU A 254 15.21 -16.58 -55.46
C LEU A 254 14.35 -17.40 -54.49
N ILE A 255 13.81 -18.53 -54.94
CA ILE A 255 12.98 -19.41 -54.11
C ILE A 255 13.81 -19.96 -52.94
N THR A 256 15.04 -20.41 -53.20
CA THR A 256 15.91 -20.97 -52.17
C THR A 256 16.29 -19.92 -51.14
N ASN A 257 16.67 -18.72 -51.57
CA ASN A 257 17.02 -17.61 -50.70
C ASN A 257 15.83 -17.16 -49.85
N ARG A 258 14.69 -16.88 -50.46
CA ARG A 258 13.45 -16.52 -49.73
C ARG A 258 13.09 -17.57 -48.70
N ARG A 259 13.16 -18.86 -49.06
CA ARG A 259 12.92 -19.97 -48.12
C ARG A 259 13.92 -19.93 -46.95
N SER A 260 15.20 -19.68 -47.22
CA SER A 260 16.24 -19.60 -46.19
C SER A 260 16.02 -18.41 -45.25
N HIS A 261 15.66 -17.23 -45.78
CA HIS A 261 15.37 -16.02 -45.02
C HIS A 261 14.13 -16.21 -44.14
N CYS A 262 13.04 -16.72 -44.70
CA CYS A 262 11.83 -17.05 -43.94
C CYS A 262 12.13 -18.03 -42.80
N HIS A 263 12.97 -19.04 -43.06
CA HIS A 263 13.36 -20.02 -42.04
C HIS A 263 14.24 -19.39 -40.94
N LEU A 264 15.19 -18.53 -41.31
CA LEU A 264 16.02 -17.78 -40.35
C LEU A 264 15.16 -16.90 -39.44
N VAL A 265 14.30 -16.07 -40.03
CA VAL A 265 13.40 -15.16 -39.29
C VAL A 265 12.46 -15.96 -38.39
N SER A 266 11.90 -17.07 -38.89
CA SER A 266 11.05 -17.95 -38.08
C SER A 266 11.79 -18.53 -36.86
N ARG A 267 13.06 -18.93 -37.03
CA ARG A 267 13.89 -19.40 -35.91
C ARG A 267 14.21 -18.28 -34.94
N MET A 268 14.52 -17.09 -35.42
CA MET A 268 14.80 -15.92 -34.59
C MET A 268 13.57 -15.52 -33.77
N LEU A 269 12.39 -15.44 -34.37
CA LEU A 269 11.13 -15.14 -33.66
C LEU A 269 10.77 -16.22 -32.64
N LYS A 270 11.02 -17.50 -32.96
CA LYS A 270 10.82 -18.59 -31.99
C LYS A 270 11.73 -18.43 -30.77
N GLU A 271 13.02 -18.19 -31.01
CA GLU A 271 14.00 -17.95 -29.96
C GLU A 271 13.68 -16.69 -29.14
N ASP A 272 13.19 -15.64 -29.79
CA ASP A 272 12.78 -14.39 -29.16
C ASP A 272 11.68 -14.62 -28.12
N VAL A 273 10.65 -15.39 -28.48
CA VAL A 273 9.57 -15.78 -27.55
C VAL A 273 10.12 -16.55 -26.36
N HIS A 274 11.03 -17.51 -26.59
CA HIS A 274 11.64 -18.28 -25.48
C HIS A 274 12.41 -17.38 -24.52
N LYS A 275 13.21 -16.44 -25.04
CA LYS A 275 13.97 -15.52 -24.21
C LYS A 275 13.08 -14.50 -23.50
N PHE A 276 12.02 -14.02 -24.15
CA PHE A 276 11.04 -13.13 -23.53
C PHE A 276 10.34 -13.79 -22.35
N VAL A 277 9.94 -15.07 -22.49
CA VAL A 277 9.40 -15.86 -21.38
C VAL A 277 10.41 -15.95 -20.23
N ASN A 278 11.69 -16.19 -20.52
CA ASN A 278 12.73 -16.22 -19.49
C ASN A 278 12.92 -14.86 -18.79
N VAL A 279 12.84 -13.76 -19.53
CA VAL A 279 12.87 -12.40 -18.94
C VAL A 279 11.66 -12.18 -18.04
N ARG A 280 10.47 -12.61 -18.48
CA ARG A 280 9.26 -12.55 -17.65
C ARG A 280 9.41 -13.33 -16.36
N THR A 281 9.85 -14.58 -16.42
CA THR A 281 10.03 -15.41 -15.21
C THR A 281 11.09 -14.83 -14.28
N THR A 282 12.20 -14.33 -14.83
CA THR A 282 13.26 -13.70 -14.03
C THR A 282 12.76 -12.44 -13.32
N TRP A 283 11.96 -11.61 -13.99
CA TRP A 283 11.33 -10.45 -13.36
C TRP A 283 10.33 -10.85 -12.26
N GLU A 284 9.51 -11.88 -12.49
CA GLU A 284 8.59 -12.40 -11.46
C GLU A 284 9.33 -12.91 -10.22
N ASP A 285 10.50 -13.51 -10.40
CA ASP A 285 11.36 -13.93 -9.30
C ASP A 285 11.97 -12.73 -8.56
N CYS A 286 12.41 -11.69 -9.28
CA CYS A 286 12.88 -10.43 -8.68
C CYS A 286 11.77 -9.73 -7.89
N GLU A 287 10.55 -9.68 -8.43
CA GLU A 287 9.39 -9.12 -7.75
C GLU A 287 9.08 -9.91 -6.46
N ARG A 288 9.14 -11.24 -6.50
CA ARG A 288 8.96 -12.08 -5.31
C ARG A 288 10.05 -11.83 -4.28
N HIS A 289 11.30 -11.68 -4.71
CA HIS A 289 12.42 -11.36 -3.84
C HIS A 289 12.24 -9.99 -3.18
N TRP A 290 11.85 -8.96 -3.94
CA TRP A 290 11.51 -7.63 -3.42
C TRP A 290 10.45 -7.72 -2.32
N ARG A 291 9.40 -8.54 -2.52
CA ARG A 291 8.35 -8.74 -1.51
C ARG A 291 8.92 -9.32 -0.22
N VAL A 292 9.71 -10.39 -0.31
CA VAL A 292 10.29 -11.05 0.88
C VAL A 292 11.24 -10.11 1.60
N LEU A 293 12.15 -9.45 0.86
CA LEU A 293 13.13 -8.51 1.42
C LEU A 293 12.45 -7.37 2.18
N ASN A 294 11.42 -6.73 1.61
CA ASN A 294 10.73 -5.62 2.25
C ASN A 294 9.90 -6.07 3.47
N HIS A 295 9.33 -7.26 3.43
CA HIS A 295 8.62 -7.85 4.56
C HIS A 295 9.58 -8.12 5.74
N ASP A 296 10.69 -8.79 5.48
CA ASP A 296 11.67 -9.14 6.49
C ASP A 296 12.35 -7.86 7.05
N HIS A 297 12.64 -6.88 6.19
CA HIS A 297 13.16 -5.58 6.59
C HIS A 297 12.19 -4.82 7.50
N ALA A 298 10.89 -4.80 7.19
CA ALA A 298 9.89 -4.13 8.02
C ALA A 298 9.79 -4.77 9.42
N ILE A 299 9.81 -6.10 9.52
CA ILE A 299 9.83 -6.81 10.80
C ILE A 299 11.11 -6.50 11.57
N HIS A 300 12.26 -6.53 10.90
CA HIS A 300 13.55 -6.20 11.52
C HIS A 300 13.56 -4.77 12.07
N MET A 301 13.10 -3.79 11.30
CA MET A 301 13.03 -2.38 11.72
C MET A 301 12.10 -2.19 12.92
N PHE A 302 10.94 -2.86 12.93
CA PHE A 302 10.03 -2.84 14.06
C PHE A 302 10.70 -3.36 15.35
N LYS A 303 11.35 -4.53 15.28
CA LYS A 303 12.06 -5.12 16.42
C LYS A 303 13.20 -4.25 16.90
N ALA A 304 14.07 -3.81 15.98
CA ALA A 304 15.20 -2.94 16.29
C ALA A 304 14.75 -1.63 16.95
N THR A 305 13.59 -1.08 16.54
CA THR A 305 13.03 0.13 17.17
C THR A 305 12.56 -0.14 18.59
N LEU A 306 11.83 -1.23 18.85
CA LEU A 306 11.38 -1.60 20.21
C LEU A 306 12.52 -2.04 21.13
N GLU A 307 13.66 -2.45 20.58
CA GLU A 307 14.89 -2.75 21.33
C GLU A 307 15.79 -1.54 21.54
N SER A 308 15.52 -0.43 20.84
CA SER A 308 16.27 0.82 20.99
C SER A 308 15.96 1.55 22.30
N ASP A 309 16.82 2.49 22.65
CA ASP A 309 16.69 3.36 23.82
C ASP A 309 15.36 4.15 23.83
N LEU A 310 14.67 4.29 22.70
CA LEU A 310 13.35 4.92 22.65
C LEU A 310 12.31 4.17 23.50
N TYR A 311 12.47 2.84 23.64
CA TYR A 311 11.53 1.99 24.37
C TYR A 311 12.15 1.28 25.57
N THR A 312 13.45 0.94 25.53
CA THR A 312 14.15 0.33 26.68
C THR A 312 14.57 1.38 27.72
N HIS A 313 14.96 2.57 27.27
CA HIS A 313 15.36 3.68 28.13
C HIS A 313 14.74 5.02 27.69
N PRO A 314 13.41 5.15 27.68
CA PRO A 314 12.74 6.27 27.00
C PRO A 314 13.23 7.63 27.49
N PRO A 315 13.76 8.51 26.61
CA PRO A 315 14.32 9.81 27.02
C PRO A 315 13.28 10.72 27.70
N ARG A 316 12.02 10.67 27.23
CA ARG A 316 10.90 11.44 27.81
C ARG A 316 10.66 11.05 29.28
N LEU A 317 10.73 9.76 29.58
CA LEU A 317 10.54 9.25 30.94
C LEU A 317 11.70 9.67 31.84
N HIS A 318 12.94 9.54 31.34
CA HIS A 318 14.13 9.96 32.08
C HIS A 318 14.12 11.46 32.41
N ALA A 319 13.70 12.31 31.47
CA ALA A 319 13.58 13.75 31.71
C ALA A 319 12.61 14.08 32.87
N ILE A 320 11.50 13.34 32.99
CA ILE A 320 10.54 13.49 34.10
C ILE A 320 11.20 13.10 35.42
N LEU A 321 11.90 11.96 35.46
CA LEU A 321 12.58 11.48 36.66
C LEU A 321 13.75 12.39 37.11
N GLU A 322 14.50 12.94 36.17
CA GLU A 322 15.56 13.91 36.44
C GLU A 322 15.01 15.19 37.06
N LYS A 323 13.91 15.71 36.51
CA LYS A 323 13.24 16.90 37.04
C LYS A 323 12.68 16.66 38.43
N LEU A 324 12.00 15.52 38.64
CA LEU A 324 11.52 15.09 39.95
C LEU A 324 12.65 15.06 40.98
N ARG A 325 13.80 14.45 40.63
CA ARG A 325 14.98 14.39 41.50
C ARG A 325 15.52 15.78 41.83
N ALA A 326 15.65 16.66 40.83
CA ALA A 326 16.12 18.03 41.03
C ALA A 326 15.19 18.81 41.99
N ASP A 327 13.87 18.69 41.79
CA ASP A 327 12.89 19.35 42.66
C ASP A 327 12.90 18.77 44.08
N GLN A 328 13.13 17.47 44.26
CA GLN A 328 13.27 16.85 45.58
C GLN A 328 14.50 17.37 46.33
N VAL A 329 15.63 17.46 45.64
CA VAL A 329 16.87 18.02 46.19
C VAL A 329 16.68 19.49 46.56
N ALA A 330 15.98 20.27 45.73
CA ALA A 330 15.68 21.67 46.00
C ALA A 330 14.81 21.84 47.25
N VAL A 331 13.70 21.10 47.38
CA VAL A 331 12.85 21.16 48.58
C VAL A 331 13.62 20.73 49.83
N HIS A 332 14.43 19.66 49.73
CA HIS A 332 15.22 19.22 50.87
C HIS A 332 16.23 20.28 51.33
N THR A 333 16.99 20.83 50.39
CA THR A 333 18.12 21.72 50.70
C THR A 333 17.65 23.12 51.08
N ASN A 334 16.69 23.67 50.34
CA ASN A 334 16.31 25.09 50.47
C ASN A 334 15.18 25.31 51.48
N GLU A 335 14.29 24.33 51.68
CA GLU A 335 13.13 24.48 52.56
C GLU A 335 13.29 23.66 53.84
N ARG A 336 13.47 22.35 53.72
CA ARG A 336 13.50 21.44 54.88
C ARG A 336 14.67 21.71 55.81
N LEU A 337 15.90 21.78 55.28
CA LEU A 337 17.08 22.09 56.09
C LEU A 337 17.05 23.52 56.62
N ALA A 338 16.51 24.48 55.86
CA ALA A 338 16.35 25.85 56.33
C ALA A 338 15.39 25.94 57.53
N LEU A 339 14.27 25.21 57.50
CA LEU A 339 13.39 25.10 58.67
C LEU A 339 14.11 24.45 59.85
N LEU A 340 14.77 23.31 59.66
CA LEU A 340 15.46 22.62 60.74
C LEU A 340 16.60 23.45 61.36
N SER A 341 17.29 24.28 60.58
CA SER A 341 18.34 25.17 61.09
C SER A 341 17.84 26.19 62.13
N GLN A 342 16.54 26.50 62.14
CA GLN A 342 15.95 27.40 63.14
C GLN A 342 15.90 26.78 64.56
N LEU A 343 16.10 25.46 64.69
CA LEU A 343 16.18 24.77 65.98
C LEU A 343 17.47 25.09 66.76
N ASP A 344 18.50 25.66 66.11
CA ASP A 344 19.76 26.05 66.75
C ASP A 344 19.58 27.17 67.81
N GLY A 345 18.45 27.88 67.75
CA GLY A 345 18.11 28.98 68.67
C GLY A 345 17.94 28.57 70.15
N LEU A 346 18.02 27.27 70.48
CA LEU A 346 18.03 26.79 71.87
C LEU A 346 19.26 27.30 72.63
N VAL A 347 20.42 27.37 71.97
CA VAL A 347 21.67 27.84 72.60
C VAL A 347 21.68 29.36 72.77
N THR A 348 20.98 30.08 71.89
CA THR A 348 20.96 31.55 71.87
C THR A 348 19.77 32.16 72.63
N GLY A 349 18.96 31.36 73.34
CA GLY A 349 17.79 31.82 74.10
C GLY A 349 16.62 32.31 73.23
N GLY A 350 16.60 31.96 71.94
CA GLY A 350 15.63 32.46 70.97
C GLY A 350 14.49 31.50 70.64
N LEU A 351 14.52 30.26 71.16
CA LEU A 351 13.56 29.21 70.85
C LEU A 351 12.45 29.16 71.91
N SER A 352 11.19 29.07 71.47
CA SER A 352 10.01 28.93 72.35
C SER A 352 9.10 27.79 71.89
N THR A 353 8.26 27.27 72.77
CA THR A 353 7.29 26.20 72.43
C THR A 353 6.40 26.60 71.26
N GLU A 354 5.94 27.85 71.20
CA GLU A 354 5.16 28.40 70.08
C GLU A 354 5.90 28.41 68.74
N LYS A 355 7.22 28.69 68.76
CA LYS A 355 8.04 28.68 67.54
C LYS A 355 8.21 27.26 67.02
N VAL A 356 8.50 26.30 67.90
CA VAL A 356 8.64 24.89 67.52
C VAL A 356 7.29 24.32 67.03
N GLN A 357 6.17 24.69 67.65
CA GLN A 357 4.84 24.29 67.19
C GLN A 357 4.55 24.79 65.75
N ARG A 358 4.90 26.04 65.45
CA ARG A 358 4.79 26.60 64.09
C ARG A 358 5.65 25.85 63.09
N MET A 359 6.85 25.41 63.49
CA MET A 359 7.72 24.60 62.63
C MET A 359 7.13 23.21 62.35
N VAL A 360 6.54 22.55 63.35
CA VAL A 360 5.84 21.26 63.16
C VAL A 360 4.69 21.42 62.15
N SER A 361 3.89 22.48 62.26
CA SER A 361 2.85 22.79 61.26
C SER A 361 3.43 23.03 59.87
N ALA A 362 4.52 23.79 59.75
CA ALA A 362 5.18 24.03 58.47
C ALA A 362 5.75 22.75 57.82
N LEU A 363 6.28 21.82 58.63
CA LEU A 363 6.75 20.50 58.16
C LEU A 363 5.59 19.59 57.71
N ALA A 364 4.44 19.67 58.35
CA ALA A 364 3.23 18.97 57.93
C ALA A 364 2.67 19.53 56.61
N ASP A 365 2.64 20.86 56.46
CA ASP A 365 2.24 21.51 55.21
C ASP A 365 3.19 21.16 54.06
N MET A 366 4.49 21.09 54.33
CA MET A 366 5.49 20.66 53.34
C MET A 366 5.27 19.22 52.90
N TYR A 367 5.02 18.30 53.85
CA TYR A 367 4.70 16.90 53.53
C TYR A 367 3.51 16.79 52.60
N LYS A 368 2.41 17.51 52.90
CA LYS A 368 1.22 17.54 52.04
C LYS A 368 1.53 18.06 50.63
N LYS A 369 2.30 19.15 50.51
CA LYS A 369 2.72 19.68 49.20
C LYS A 369 3.60 18.71 48.43
N GLU A 370 4.47 17.95 49.11
CA GLU A 370 5.30 16.93 48.49
C GLU A 370 4.46 15.74 47.99
N GLU A 371 3.43 15.31 48.73
CA GLU A 371 2.47 14.31 48.26
C GLU A 371 1.71 14.80 47.01
N GLU A 372 1.19 16.03 47.02
CA GLU A 372 0.50 16.63 45.86
C GLU A 372 1.42 16.71 44.63
N ARG A 373 2.68 17.10 44.82
CA ARG A 373 3.68 17.15 43.74
C ARG A 373 4.06 15.75 43.25
N ASN A 374 4.23 14.78 44.14
CA ASN A 374 4.50 13.40 43.77
C ASN A 374 3.34 12.83 42.93
N ALA A 375 2.09 13.09 43.31
CA ALA A 375 0.91 12.72 42.53
C ALA A 375 0.95 13.32 41.12
N ALA A 376 1.28 14.61 40.99
CA ALA A 376 1.43 15.25 39.69
C ALA A 376 2.55 14.65 38.82
N TYR A 377 3.64 14.17 39.44
CA TYR A 377 4.70 13.44 38.74
C TYR A 377 4.27 12.03 38.33
N PHE A 378 3.47 11.34 39.14
CA PHE A 378 2.87 10.05 38.75
C PHE A 378 1.96 10.20 37.53
N ASP A 379 1.08 11.21 37.53
CA ASP A 379 0.20 11.46 36.38
C ASP A 379 1.00 11.72 35.09
N GLN A 380 2.12 12.44 35.19
CA GLN A 380 3.04 12.65 34.06
C GLN A 380 3.70 11.35 33.60
N LEU A 381 4.17 10.50 34.53
CA LEU A 381 4.76 9.20 34.22
C LEU A 381 3.75 8.26 33.56
N PHE A 382 2.54 8.15 34.10
CA PHE A 382 1.46 7.33 33.52
C PHE A 382 1.04 7.83 32.14
N THR A 383 0.93 9.15 31.96
CA THR A 383 0.62 9.73 30.64
C THR A 383 1.73 9.41 29.64
N CYS A 384 2.99 9.61 30.03
CA CYS A 384 4.14 9.28 29.18
C CYS A 384 4.19 7.78 28.83
N GLN A 385 3.91 6.90 29.79
CA GLN A 385 3.84 5.47 29.55
C GLN A 385 2.74 5.11 28.55
N ARG A 386 1.52 5.62 28.77
CA ARG A 386 0.39 5.39 27.87
C ARG A 386 0.70 5.86 26.44
N ASP A 387 1.34 7.01 26.29
CA ASP A 387 1.73 7.54 24.99
C ASP A 387 2.74 6.62 24.29
N ILE A 388 3.76 6.13 25.01
CA ILE A 388 4.76 5.19 24.46
C ILE A 388 4.10 3.87 24.02
N VAL A 389 3.18 3.33 24.83
CA VAL A 389 2.41 2.13 24.48
C VAL A 389 1.53 2.37 23.26
N ALA A 390 0.88 3.53 23.16
CA ALA A 390 0.07 3.90 22.00
C ALA A 390 0.93 4.06 20.74
N GLU A 391 2.12 4.66 20.84
CA GLU A 391 3.09 4.77 19.74
C GLU A 391 3.56 3.37 19.27
N ALA A 392 3.85 2.45 20.20
CA ALA A 392 4.19 1.07 19.86
C ALA A 392 3.03 0.34 19.15
N ALA A 393 1.79 0.54 19.61
CA ALA A 393 0.61 0.00 18.95
C ALA A 393 0.46 0.57 17.53
N ALA A 394 0.63 1.88 17.34
CA ALA A 394 0.59 2.51 16.02
C ALA A 394 1.67 1.96 15.08
N MET A 395 2.89 1.70 15.57
CA MET A 395 3.95 1.06 14.78
C MET A 395 3.58 -0.37 14.38
N ARG A 396 2.93 -1.14 15.27
CA ARG A 396 2.41 -2.47 14.93
C ARG A 396 1.37 -2.41 13.82
N GLU A 397 0.47 -1.42 13.85
CA GLU A 397 -0.51 -1.19 12.79
C GLU A 397 0.16 -0.79 11.45
N LEU A 398 1.21 0.03 11.50
CA LEU A 398 2.02 0.36 10.32
C LEU A 398 2.73 -0.88 9.75
N LEU A 399 3.23 -1.77 10.61
CA LEU A 399 3.83 -3.04 10.19
C LEU A 399 2.77 -3.93 9.52
N ARG A 400 1.58 -4.06 10.11
CA ARG A 400 0.45 -4.80 9.49
C ARG A 400 0.15 -4.27 8.10
N ALA A 401 -0.06 -2.96 7.97
CA ALA A 401 -0.33 -2.32 6.67
C ALA A 401 0.81 -2.55 5.66
N THR A 402 2.07 -2.53 6.13
CA THR A 402 3.23 -2.82 5.29
C THR A 402 3.26 -4.28 4.83
N CYS A 403 2.99 -5.24 5.71
CA CYS A 403 2.91 -6.66 5.36
C CYS A 403 1.84 -6.93 4.29
N HIS A 404 0.68 -6.27 4.40
CA HIS A 404 -0.39 -6.29 3.40
C HIS A 404 0.05 -5.69 2.07
N ARG A 405 0.53 -4.44 2.08
CA ARG A 405 1.02 -3.73 0.90
C ARG A 405 2.09 -4.50 0.13
N VAL A 406 2.99 -5.18 0.85
CA VAL A 406 4.07 -5.96 0.26
C VAL A 406 3.57 -7.33 -0.24
N GLY A 407 2.65 -7.97 0.49
CA GLY A 407 1.99 -9.21 0.06
C GLY A 407 2.94 -10.40 -0.10
N ALA A 408 3.99 -10.49 0.73
CA ALA A 408 5.03 -11.51 0.61
C ALA A 408 4.56 -12.93 0.97
N LYS A 409 3.74 -13.05 2.01
CA LYS A 409 3.33 -14.35 2.58
C LYS A 409 1.94 -14.81 2.13
N ALA A 410 1.09 -13.87 1.72
CA ALA A 410 -0.24 -14.14 1.19
C ALA A 410 -0.58 -13.09 0.13
N LYS A 411 -1.28 -13.54 -0.91
CA LYS A 411 -1.78 -12.68 -1.97
C LYS A 411 -3.12 -12.07 -1.53
N GLU A 412 -3.31 -10.79 -1.82
CA GLU A 412 -4.55 -10.06 -1.53
C GLU A 412 -5.60 -10.21 -2.64
N GLY A 413 -6.84 -9.88 -2.30
CA GLY A 413 -7.99 -9.97 -3.20
C GLY A 413 -8.05 -8.90 -4.31
N ALA A 414 -7.11 -7.94 -4.33
CA ALA A 414 -7.13 -6.78 -5.25
C ALA A 414 -8.43 -5.94 -5.15
N LEU A 415 -8.92 -5.72 -3.93
CA LEU A 415 -10.24 -5.14 -3.65
C LEU A 415 -10.44 -3.74 -4.23
N ALA A 416 -9.43 -2.86 -4.19
CA ALA A 416 -9.51 -1.51 -4.74
C ALA A 416 -9.73 -1.48 -6.27
N THR A 417 -9.09 -2.41 -7.00
CA THR A 417 -9.31 -2.55 -8.45
C THR A 417 -10.72 -3.02 -8.75
N ILE A 418 -11.23 -3.98 -7.96
CA ILE A 418 -12.59 -4.49 -8.09
C ILE A 418 -13.63 -3.41 -7.74
N ALA A 419 -13.36 -2.59 -6.72
CA ALA A 419 -14.18 -1.44 -6.37
C ALA A 419 -14.30 -0.49 -7.57
N THR A 420 -13.17 -0.13 -8.20
CA THR A 420 -13.15 0.75 -9.39
C THR A 420 -13.97 0.18 -10.56
N GLN A 421 -13.93 -1.14 -10.76
CA GLN A 421 -14.77 -1.81 -11.77
C GLN A 421 -16.26 -1.67 -11.42
N LEU A 422 -16.62 -1.86 -10.15
CA LEU A 422 -18.00 -1.69 -9.69
C LEU A 422 -18.47 -0.23 -9.80
N THR A 423 -17.63 0.75 -9.46
CA THR A 423 -17.89 2.18 -9.66
C THR A 423 -18.20 2.48 -11.13
N THR A 424 -17.42 1.90 -12.05
CA THR A 424 -17.61 2.08 -13.49
C THR A 424 -18.95 1.52 -13.95
N LEU A 425 -19.34 0.34 -13.47
CA LEU A 425 -20.64 -0.25 -13.79
C LEU A 425 -21.81 0.55 -13.19
N LEU A 426 -21.67 1.06 -11.97
CA LEU A 426 -22.69 1.89 -11.31
C LEU A 426 -22.86 3.27 -11.96
N ALA A 427 -21.88 3.74 -12.74
CA ALA A 427 -21.95 5.00 -13.48
C ALA A 427 -22.81 4.92 -14.76
N ASP A 428 -23.23 3.72 -15.19
CA ASP A 428 -24.07 3.56 -16.38
C ASP A 428 -25.51 4.08 -16.15
N LYS A 429 -25.82 5.19 -16.82
CA LYS A 429 -27.13 5.87 -16.75
C LYS A 429 -28.27 5.06 -17.36
N ASN A 430 -27.97 4.09 -18.24
CA ASN A 430 -29.00 3.25 -18.86
C ASN A 430 -29.73 2.36 -17.82
N LEU A 431 -29.11 2.14 -16.67
CA LEU A 431 -29.65 1.32 -15.59
C LEU A 431 -30.40 2.13 -14.52
N ASP A 432 -30.53 3.45 -14.67
CA ASP A 432 -31.16 4.30 -13.65
C ASP A 432 -32.61 3.91 -13.36
N GLU A 433 -33.39 3.59 -14.40
CA GLU A 433 -34.79 3.15 -14.22
C GLU A 433 -34.86 1.77 -13.54
N PHE A 434 -33.96 0.85 -13.91
CA PHE A 434 -33.82 -0.45 -13.25
C PHE A 434 -33.48 -0.26 -11.77
N PHE A 435 -32.48 0.57 -11.45
CA PHE A 435 -32.08 0.83 -10.08
C PHE A 435 -33.17 1.52 -9.26
N ARG A 436 -34.00 2.36 -9.89
CA ARG A 436 -35.16 2.99 -9.26
C ARG A 436 -36.15 1.95 -8.74
N ILE A 437 -36.44 0.89 -9.49
CA ILE A 437 -37.42 -0.16 -9.14
C ILE A 437 -36.84 -1.28 -8.25
N SER A 438 -35.51 -1.47 -8.26
CA SER A 438 -34.78 -2.57 -7.61
C SER A 438 -34.69 -2.57 -6.07
N GLY A 439 -35.61 -1.90 -5.36
CA GLY A 439 -35.72 -2.03 -3.90
C GLY A 439 -34.51 -1.55 -3.07
N GLY A 440 -33.58 -0.78 -3.62
CA GLY A 440 -32.38 -0.32 -2.92
C GLY A 440 -31.08 -1.02 -3.31
N LEU A 441 -31.11 -1.91 -4.30
CA LEU A 441 -29.94 -2.61 -4.83
C LEU A 441 -28.78 -1.68 -5.19
N ARG A 442 -29.04 -0.50 -5.78
CA ARG A 442 -27.99 0.50 -6.06
C ARG A 442 -27.26 0.95 -4.81
N ALA A 443 -28.00 1.20 -3.72
CA ALA A 443 -27.42 1.62 -2.46
C ALA A 443 -26.63 0.48 -1.80
N GLU A 444 -27.09 -0.76 -1.94
CA GLU A 444 -26.37 -1.95 -1.45
C GLU A 444 -25.05 -2.16 -2.20
N LEU A 445 -25.07 -2.08 -3.54
CA LEU A 445 -23.86 -2.18 -4.38
C LEU A 445 -22.89 -1.02 -4.13
N ALA A 446 -23.39 0.20 -3.96
CA ALA A 446 -22.56 1.35 -3.59
C ALA A 446 -21.94 1.19 -2.19
N ALA A 447 -22.68 0.64 -1.22
CA ALA A 447 -22.13 0.36 0.10
C ALA A 447 -21.09 -0.77 0.10
N ILE A 448 -21.22 -1.74 -0.81
CA ILE A 448 -20.19 -2.76 -1.06
C ILE A 448 -18.96 -2.11 -1.68
N GLU A 449 -19.14 -1.28 -2.71
CA GLU A 449 -18.07 -0.55 -3.39
C GLU A 449 -17.24 0.32 -2.43
N ASP A 450 -17.91 1.17 -1.63
CA ASP A 450 -17.28 2.03 -0.63
C ASP A 450 -16.44 1.21 0.38
N ARG A 451 -16.98 0.06 0.83
CA ARG A 451 -16.24 -0.85 1.73
C ARG A 451 -15.05 -1.50 1.04
N LEU A 452 -15.18 -1.96 -0.20
CA LEU A 452 -14.09 -2.56 -0.97
C LEU A 452 -12.95 -1.55 -1.26
N ALA A 453 -13.29 -0.27 -1.40
CA ALA A 453 -12.32 0.81 -1.60
C ALA A 453 -11.59 1.21 -0.30
N SER A 454 -12.10 0.83 0.87
CA SER A 454 -11.51 1.23 2.16
C SER A 454 -10.17 0.52 2.41
N PRO A 455 -9.14 1.24 2.89
CA PRO A 455 -7.87 0.63 3.32
C PRO A 455 -8.05 -0.26 4.55
N ASP A 456 -9.15 -0.11 5.30
CA ASP A 456 -9.42 -0.88 6.51
C ASP A 456 -9.84 -2.34 6.21
N MET A 457 -9.93 -2.74 4.95
CA MET A 457 -10.20 -4.13 4.55
C MET A 457 -9.06 -5.10 4.91
N ILE A 458 -7.92 -4.59 5.35
CA ILE A 458 -6.85 -5.37 5.98
C ILE A 458 -7.24 -5.94 7.36
N TYR A 459 -8.31 -5.43 7.99
CA TYR A 459 -8.81 -5.95 9.26
C TYR A 459 -9.88 -7.00 9.04
N GLN A 460 -9.72 -8.16 9.70
CA GLN A 460 -10.62 -9.30 9.53
C GLN A 460 -12.09 -8.98 9.87
N GLU A 461 -12.35 -8.09 10.83
CA GLU A 461 -13.69 -7.66 11.20
C GLU A 461 -14.46 -7.05 10.02
N ASN A 462 -13.80 -6.19 9.24
CA ASN A 462 -14.42 -5.51 8.10
C ASN A 462 -14.76 -6.48 6.96
N VAL A 463 -13.87 -7.44 6.67
CA VAL A 463 -14.12 -8.48 5.67
C VAL A 463 -15.27 -9.39 6.11
N THR A 464 -15.25 -9.81 7.38
CA THR A 464 -16.27 -10.69 7.96
C THR A 464 -17.66 -10.05 7.95
N ALA A 465 -17.74 -8.72 8.13
CA ALA A 465 -18.99 -7.97 8.04
C ALA A 465 -19.52 -7.85 6.58
N LEU A 466 -18.62 -7.81 5.58
CA LEU A 466 -18.99 -7.61 4.18
C LEU A 466 -19.34 -8.92 3.45
N VAL A 467 -18.63 -10.01 3.74
CA VAL A 467 -18.79 -11.32 3.07
C VAL A 467 -20.26 -11.78 3.03
N PRO A 468 -21.04 -11.77 4.13
CA PRO A 468 -22.43 -12.23 4.11
C PRO A 468 -23.33 -11.41 3.17
N ARG A 469 -23.06 -10.10 3.04
CA ARG A 469 -23.84 -9.21 2.17
C ARG A 469 -23.63 -9.56 0.69
N VAL A 470 -22.38 -9.75 0.29
CA VAL A 470 -22.03 -10.15 -1.09
C VAL A 470 -22.49 -11.58 -1.38
N ALA A 471 -22.27 -12.51 -0.44
CA ALA A 471 -22.70 -13.90 -0.56
C ALA A 471 -24.22 -14.01 -0.79
N MET A 472 -25.00 -13.18 -0.09
CA MET A 472 -26.46 -13.13 -0.27
C MET A 472 -26.86 -12.68 -1.69
N LEU A 473 -26.19 -11.67 -2.25
CA LEU A 473 -26.45 -11.23 -3.63
C LEU A 473 -26.05 -12.33 -4.63
N VAL A 474 -24.89 -12.96 -4.43
CA VAL A 474 -24.42 -14.06 -5.26
C VAL A 474 -25.37 -15.26 -5.21
N ALA A 475 -25.89 -15.61 -4.03
CA ALA A 475 -26.86 -16.68 -3.84
C ALA A 475 -28.19 -16.38 -4.58
N ALA A 476 -28.55 -15.11 -4.76
CA ALA A 476 -29.73 -14.70 -5.50
C ALA A 476 -29.56 -14.80 -7.02
N LEU A 477 -28.36 -14.69 -7.59
CA LEU A 477 -28.12 -14.67 -9.04
C LEU A 477 -28.73 -15.84 -9.82
N PRO A 478 -28.61 -17.12 -9.39
CA PRO A 478 -29.11 -18.26 -10.16
C PRO A 478 -30.63 -18.41 -10.14
N MET A 479 -31.35 -17.60 -9.35
CA MET A 479 -32.79 -17.78 -9.12
C MET A 479 -33.59 -17.74 -10.43
N GLU A 480 -33.24 -16.88 -11.41
CA GLU A 480 -33.94 -16.88 -12.71
C GLU A 480 -33.77 -18.21 -13.46
N ALA A 481 -32.54 -18.72 -13.55
CA ALA A 481 -32.27 -20.00 -14.21
C ALA A 481 -32.95 -21.18 -13.51
N ILE A 482 -33.01 -21.17 -12.17
CA ILE A 482 -33.70 -22.19 -11.37
C ILE A 482 -35.21 -22.14 -11.63
N LEU A 483 -35.79 -20.94 -11.67
CA LEU A 483 -37.21 -20.74 -11.94
C LEU A 483 -37.59 -21.16 -13.36
N ASP A 484 -36.77 -20.81 -14.35
CA ASP A 484 -36.95 -21.19 -15.75
C ASP A 484 -36.90 -22.71 -15.92
N ALA A 485 -35.92 -23.37 -15.29
CA ALA A 485 -35.80 -24.82 -15.32
C ALA A 485 -37.01 -25.55 -14.71
N GLN A 486 -37.74 -24.90 -13.81
CA GLN A 486 -38.94 -25.44 -13.15
C GLN A 486 -40.25 -24.94 -13.77
N GLY A 487 -40.20 -24.09 -14.80
CA GLY A 487 -41.39 -23.47 -15.39
C GLY A 487 -42.12 -22.51 -14.46
N LYS A 488 -41.44 -21.94 -13.45
CA LYS A 488 -41.99 -21.05 -12.42
C LYS A 488 -41.54 -19.58 -12.58
N SER A 489 -41.07 -19.19 -13.75
CA SER A 489 -40.58 -17.83 -14.04
C SER A 489 -41.63 -16.74 -13.80
N SER A 490 -42.93 -17.10 -13.87
CA SER A 490 -44.04 -16.20 -13.56
C SER A 490 -44.05 -15.74 -12.09
N GLU A 491 -43.58 -16.58 -11.15
CA GLU A 491 -43.60 -16.26 -9.71
C GLU A 491 -42.74 -15.05 -9.39
N ARG A 492 -41.56 -14.94 -10.02
CA ARG A 492 -40.68 -13.77 -9.90
C ARG A 492 -41.36 -12.49 -10.39
N LYS A 493 -41.96 -12.55 -11.58
CA LYS A 493 -42.66 -11.40 -12.19
C LYS A 493 -43.85 -10.95 -11.34
N LEU A 494 -44.57 -11.90 -10.73
CA LEU A 494 -45.66 -11.60 -9.80
C LEU A 494 -45.16 -10.84 -8.56
N ILE A 495 -44.06 -11.28 -7.96
CA ILE A 495 -43.44 -10.59 -6.81
C ILE A 495 -42.96 -9.19 -7.21
N GLN A 496 -42.27 -9.05 -8.34
CA GLN A 496 -41.81 -7.75 -8.84
C GLN A 496 -42.97 -6.78 -9.06
N ALA A 497 -44.07 -7.25 -9.66
CA ALA A 497 -45.27 -6.45 -9.86
C ALA A 497 -45.92 -6.01 -8.54
N THR A 498 -45.98 -6.90 -7.53
CA THR A 498 -46.48 -6.57 -6.19
C THR A 498 -45.57 -5.55 -5.49
N LEU A 499 -44.25 -5.73 -5.56
CA LEU A 499 -43.26 -4.81 -4.97
C LEU A 499 -43.32 -3.41 -5.59
N GLU A 500 -43.51 -3.35 -6.91
CA GLU A 500 -43.63 -2.09 -7.64
C GLU A 500 -44.96 -1.37 -7.31
N ARG A 501 -46.05 -2.14 -7.18
CA ARG A 501 -47.34 -1.61 -6.70
C ARG A 501 -47.21 -1.09 -5.28
N LEU A 502 -46.57 -1.84 -4.38
CA LEU A 502 -46.32 -1.43 -3.00
C LEU A 502 -45.44 -0.16 -2.91
N ARG A 503 -44.50 0.03 -3.86
CA ARG A 503 -43.68 1.25 -3.95
C ARG A 503 -44.54 2.49 -4.26
N LYS A 504 -45.45 2.36 -5.23
CA LYS A 504 -46.32 3.45 -5.70
C LYS A 504 -47.61 3.63 -4.89
N ALA A 505 -47.98 2.64 -4.07
CA ALA A 505 -49.25 2.60 -3.35
C ALA A 505 -49.40 3.77 -2.37
N PRO A 506 -50.58 4.45 -2.36
CA PRO A 506 -50.95 5.37 -1.30
C PRO A 506 -51.17 4.62 0.02
N LYS A 507 -51.14 5.35 1.16
CA LYS A 507 -51.16 4.75 2.51
C LYS A 507 -52.30 3.75 2.75
N ASN A 508 -53.47 3.99 2.18
CA ASN A 508 -54.66 3.14 2.28
C ASN A 508 -54.54 1.80 1.50
N GLU A 509 -53.63 1.71 0.53
CA GLU A 509 -53.45 0.51 -0.31
C GLU A 509 -52.27 -0.35 0.12
N ILE A 510 -51.44 0.11 1.06
CA ILE A 510 -50.23 -0.61 1.50
C ILE A 510 -50.57 -1.88 2.27
N VAL A 511 -51.44 -1.78 3.30
CA VAL A 511 -51.78 -2.93 4.17
C VAL A 511 -52.46 -4.07 3.39
N PRO A 512 -53.43 -3.82 2.48
CA PRO A 512 -54.03 -4.87 1.66
C PRO A 512 -53.06 -5.65 0.76
N LEU A 513 -51.90 -5.08 0.41
CA LEU A 513 -50.90 -5.74 -0.44
C LEU A 513 -49.98 -6.69 0.34
N LEU A 514 -49.88 -6.56 1.66
CA LEU A 514 -48.96 -7.35 2.48
C LEU A 514 -49.26 -8.86 2.48
N PRO A 515 -50.53 -9.33 2.60
CA PRO A 515 -50.82 -10.77 2.56
C PRO A 515 -50.46 -11.40 1.20
N THR A 516 -50.64 -10.65 0.11
CA THR A 516 -50.24 -11.09 -1.23
C THR A 516 -48.72 -11.22 -1.32
N LEU A 517 -47.99 -10.22 -0.82
CA LEU A 517 -46.53 -10.24 -0.81
C LEU A 517 -45.97 -11.37 0.06
N LEU A 518 -46.57 -11.62 1.24
CA LEU A 518 -46.22 -12.73 2.12
C LEU A 518 -46.40 -14.07 1.42
N ALA A 519 -47.58 -14.33 0.84
CA ALA A 519 -47.86 -15.58 0.14
C ALA A 519 -46.85 -15.82 -1.00
N GLN A 520 -46.58 -14.79 -1.81
CA GLN A 520 -45.60 -14.90 -2.89
C GLN A 520 -44.16 -15.12 -2.38
N THR A 521 -43.77 -14.48 -1.27
CA THR A 521 -42.45 -14.68 -0.64
C THR A 521 -42.29 -16.10 -0.12
N THR A 522 -43.32 -16.66 0.52
CA THR A 522 -43.32 -18.05 1.00
C THR A 522 -43.28 -19.06 -0.15
N ILE A 523 -43.99 -18.78 -1.26
CA ILE A 523 -43.91 -19.60 -2.47
C ILE A 523 -42.50 -19.59 -3.02
N LEU A 524 -41.86 -18.42 -3.13
CA LEU A 524 -40.49 -18.28 -3.62
C LEU A 524 -39.50 -19.03 -2.72
N ALA A 525 -39.61 -18.92 -1.39
CA ALA A 525 -38.77 -19.66 -0.45
C ALA A 525 -38.94 -21.20 -0.56
N GLY A 526 -40.15 -21.68 -0.89
CA GLY A 526 -40.45 -23.10 -1.06
C GLY A 526 -39.94 -23.75 -2.35
N ILE A 527 -39.25 -23.00 -3.22
CA ILE A 527 -38.76 -23.51 -4.51
C ILE A 527 -37.50 -24.36 -4.31
N GLN A 528 -37.52 -25.57 -4.89
CA GLN A 528 -36.41 -26.51 -4.79
C GLN A 528 -35.17 -25.95 -5.52
N GLY A 529 -33.98 -26.16 -4.98
CA GLY A 529 -32.73 -25.75 -5.62
C GLY A 529 -32.32 -24.28 -5.38
N ILE A 530 -33.13 -23.47 -4.69
CA ILE A 530 -32.66 -22.18 -4.15
C ILE A 530 -31.64 -22.44 -3.05
N ASP A 531 -30.56 -21.64 -3.05
CA ASP A 531 -29.51 -21.68 -2.02
C ASP A 531 -30.09 -21.55 -0.60
N ASP A 532 -29.55 -22.32 0.34
CA ASP A 532 -30.04 -22.36 1.72
C ASP A 532 -29.98 -20.99 2.40
N THR A 533 -28.95 -20.18 2.12
CA THR A 533 -28.80 -18.84 2.69
C THR A 533 -29.88 -17.89 2.20
N LEU A 534 -30.18 -17.94 0.89
CA LEU A 534 -31.24 -17.15 0.28
C LEU A 534 -32.61 -17.59 0.82
N ARG A 535 -32.84 -18.90 0.97
CA ARG A 535 -34.08 -19.45 1.52
C ARG A 535 -34.34 -18.94 2.93
N LEU A 536 -33.34 -19.03 3.81
CA LEU A 536 -33.44 -18.55 5.20
C LEU A 536 -33.75 -17.04 5.28
N GLU A 537 -33.16 -16.25 4.39
CA GLU A 537 -33.42 -14.81 4.30
C GLU A 537 -34.84 -14.51 3.80
N LEU A 538 -35.34 -15.27 2.81
CA LEU A 538 -36.73 -15.17 2.35
C LEU A 538 -37.72 -15.58 3.46
N ASP A 539 -37.43 -16.63 4.22
CA ASP A 539 -38.24 -17.06 5.37
C ASP A 539 -38.24 -16.04 6.51
N ASP A 540 -37.10 -15.37 6.78
CA ASP A 540 -37.03 -14.26 7.74
C ASP A 540 -37.84 -13.05 7.27
N ILE A 541 -37.77 -12.70 5.98
CA ILE A 541 -38.61 -11.65 5.40
C ILE A 541 -40.09 -12.02 5.52
N GLY A 542 -40.46 -13.28 5.21
CA GLY A 542 -41.81 -13.80 5.36
C GLY A 542 -42.32 -13.67 6.80
N ARG A 543 -41.55 -14.13 7.79
CA ARG A 543 -41.91 -14.00 9.22
C ARG A 543 -42.09 -12.55 9.65
N LYS A 544 -41.24 -11.64 9.16
CA LYS A 544 -41.37 -10.20 9.43
C LYS A 544 -42.61 -9.60 8.79
N LEU A 545 -42.94 -10.00 7.56
CA LEU A 545 -44.18 -9.57 6.90
C LEU A 545 -45.42 -10.06 7.65
N ASP A 546 -45.41 -11.31 8.13
CA ASP A 546 -46.51 -11.88 8.94
C ASP A 546 -46.71 -11.12 10.25
N SER A 547 -45.62 -10.84 11.00
CA SER A 547 -45.68 -10.00 12.20
C SER A 547 -46.26 -8.61 11.90
N LEU A 548 -45.82 -7.96 10.83
CA LEU A 548 -46.32 -6.64 10.43
C LEU A 548 -47.80 -6.66 10.03
N ILE A 549 -48.30 -7.76 9.47
CA ILE A 549 -49.72 -7.94 9.17
C ILE A 549 -50.51 -8.03 10.47
N GLN A 550 -50.08 -8.90 11.39
CA GLN A 550 -50.74 -9.11 12.69
C GLN A 550 -50.77 -7.83 13.54
N ASP A 551 -49.67 -7.07 13.58
CA ASP A 551 -49.59 -5.80 14.31
C ASP A 551 -50.56 -4.74 13.75
N ASN A 552 -50.68 -4.65 12.42
CA ASN A 552 -51.64 -3.74 11.78
C ASN A 552 -53.10 -4.17 11.98
N GLU A 553 -53.39 -5.47 12.01
CA GLU A 553 -54.73 -6.01 12.32
C GLU A 553 -55.12 -5.75 13.79
N ALA A 554 -54.17 -5.92 14.71
CA ALA A 554 -54.37 -5.63 16.13
C ALA A 554 -54.60 -4.13 16.37
N GLN A 555 -53.82 -3.25 15.73
CA GLN A 555 -54.01 -1.80 15.84
C GLN A 555 -55.33 -1.34 15.20
N SER A 556 -55.73 -1.93 14.08
CA SER A 556 -57.02 -1.63 13.44
C SER A 556 -58.20 -2.02 14.35
N SER A 557 -58.09 -3.15 15.03
CA SER A 557 -59.07 -3.66 15.99
C SER A 557 -59.11 -2.81 17.28
N ALA A 558 -57.96 -2.36 17.79
CA ALA A 558 -57.87 -1.43 18.92
C ALA A 558 -58.43 -0.03 18.58
N ALA A 559 -58.17 0.48 17.38
CA ALA A 559 -58.72 1.76 16.91
C ALA A 559 -60.24 1.70 16.69
N ALA A 560 -60.77 0.55 16.27
CA ALA A 560 -62.22 0.31 16.16
C ALA A 560 -62.91 0.30 17.54
N ALA A 561 -62.23 -0.18 18.59
CA ALA A 561 -62.76 -0.17 19.95
C ALA A 561 -62.79 1.24 20.60
N VAL A 562 -61.92 2.18 20.17
CA VAL A 562 -61.82 3.55 20.72
C VAL A 562 -62.71 4.57 19.96
N LYS A 563 -63.11 4.27 18.71
CA LYS A 563 -63.90 5.15 17.81
C LYS A 563 -65.33 5.51 18.26
N SER A 564 -65.75 5.18 19.48
CA SER A 564 -67.07 5.59 19.99
C SER A 564 -67.19 7.08 20.37
N LYS A 565 -66.09 7.86 20.41
CA LYS A 565 -66.11 9.31 20.69
C LYS A 565 -64.94 10.07 20.04
N GLY A 566 -65.01 10.42 18.75
CA GLY A 566 -64.05 11.37 18.16
C GLY A 566 -63.99 11.39 16.63
N ILE A 567 -64.08 12.59 16.06
CA ILE A 567 -64.10 12.86 14.61
C ILE A 567 -62.67 12.72 14.03
N GLY A 568 -62.43 11.62 13.31
CA GLY A 568 -62.18 11.69 11.87
C GLY A 568 -60.82 12.14 11.29
N LEU A 569 -59.71 12.17 12.02
CA LEU A 569 -58.39 12.50 11.43
C LEU A 569 -57.29 11.44 11.57
N ASP A 570 -57.44 10.42 12.43
CA ASP A 570 -56.43 9.35 12.64
C ASP A 570 -56.71 8.03 11.88
N ALA A 571 -57.60 8.04 10.88
CA ALA A 571 -58.20 6.81 10.33
C ALA A 571 -57.26 5.89 9.51
N PHE A 572 -56.00 6.28 9.26
CA PHE A 572 -55.04 5.52 8.44
C PHE A 572 -53.63 5.49 9.05
N GLN A 573 -53.54 5.24 10.36
CA GLN A 573 -52.26 4.98 11.00
C GLN A 573 -51.82 3.54 10.72
N ILE A 574 -50.68 3.38 10.05
CA ILE A 574 -50.00 2.10 9.85
C ILE A 574 -49.01 1.93 11.01
N ALA A 575 -49.07 0.78 11.69
CA ALA A 575 -48.30 0.48 12.90
C ALA A 575 -46.80 0.69 12.69
N ASP A 576 -46.27 0.07 11.64
CA ASP A 576 -44.86 0.13 11.31
C ASP A 576 -44.64 0.26 9.80
N MET A 577 -44.81 1.48 9.32
CA MET A 577 -44.48 1.83 7.93
C MET A 577 -43.01 1.61 7.61
N GLN A 578 -42.10 1.81 8.57
CA GLN A 578 -40.67 1.69 8.34
C GLN A 578 -40.26 0.22 8.16
N GLY A 579 -40.80 -0.68 8.97
CA GLY A 579 -40.66 -2.13 8.85
C GLY A 579 -41.18 -2.66 7.51
N ILE A 580 -42.36 -2.21 7.06
CA ILE A 580 -42.91 -2.56 5.75
C ILE A 580 -41.97 -2.12 4.62
N ARG A 581 -41.48 -0.88 4.66
CA ARG A 581 -40.53 -0.38 3.64
C ARG A 581 -39.20 -1.12 3.70
N LYS A 582 -38.73 -1.53 4.88
CA LYS A 582 -37.50 -2.33 5.04
C LYS A 582 -37.67 -3.73 4.46
N ALA A 583 -38.78 -4.41 4.72
CA ALA A 583 -39.09 -5.72 4.14
C ALA A 583 -39.22 -5.64 2.62
N GLN A 584 -39.95 -4.63 2.11
CA GLN A 584 -40.05 -4.34 0.68
C GLN A 584 -38.68 -4.16 0.03
N ARG A 585 -37.78 -3.37 0.64
CA ARG A 585 -36.44 -3.12 0.11
C ARG A 585 -35.55 -4.36 0.11
N ARG A 586 -35.52 -5.11 1.22
CA ARG A 586 -34.78 -6.38 1.32
C ARG A 586 -35.22 -7.35 0.24
N LEU A 587 -36.53 -7.61 0.14
CA LEU A 587 -37.08 -8.52 -0.85
C LEU A 587 -36.84 -8.04 -2.29
N GLY A 588 -37.03 -6.74 -2.54
CA GLY A 588 -36.75 -6.15 -3.85
C GLY A 588 -35.29 -6.29 -4.24
N THR A 589 -34.36 -6.02 -3.33
CA THR A 589 -32.92 -6.18 -3.59
C THR A 589 -32.62 -7.60 -4.05
N LEU A 590 -33.08 -8.64 -3.33
CA LEU A 590 -32.82 -10.04 -3.67
C LEU A 590 -33.46 -10.45 -5.01
N VAL A 591 -34.73 -10.11 -5.21
CA VAL A 591 -35.48 -10.51 -6.41
C VAL A 591 -34.92 -9.85 -7.67
N TYR A 592 -34.62 -8.54 -7.62
CA TYR A 592 -34.05 -7.80 -8.76
C TYR A 592 -32.55 -8.07 -8.97
N THR A 593 -31.84 -8.68 -8.01
CA THR A 593 -30.43 -9.06 -8.21
C THR A 593 -30.25 -10.03 -9.37
N THR A 594 -31.23 -10.91 -9.61
CA THR A 594 -31.23 -11.83 -10.76
C THR A 594 -31.22 -11.13 -12.13
N ASP A 595 -31.85 -9.96 -12.22
CA ASP A 595 -31.99 -9.18 -13.45
C ASP A 595 -30.76 -8.27 -13.69
N LEU A 596 -29.73 -8.33 -12.85
CA LEU A 596 -28.50 -7.58 -13.07
C LEU A 596 -27.85 -7.98 -14.40
N PRO A 597 -27.29 -7.03 -15.17
CA PRO A 597 -26.57 -7.36 -16.40
C PRO A 597 -25.40 -8.33 -16.14
N PRO A 598 -25.04 -9.19 -17.10
CA PRO A 598 -23.96 -10.19 -16.94
C PRO A 598 -22.64 -9.65 -16.37
N PRO A 599 -22.17 -8.42 -16.72
CA PRO A 599 -20.98 -7.84 -16.11
C PRO A 599 -21.08 -7.68 -14.58
N PHE A 600 -22.23 -7.28 -14.04
CA PHE A 600 -22.45 -7.18 -12.60
C PHE A 600 -22.45 -8.55 -11.93
N GLN A 601 -23.14 -9.53 -12.54
CA GLN A 601 -23.21 -10.88 -11.99
C GLN A 601 -21.81 -11.53 -11.90
N ALA A 602 -21.03 -11.42 -12.97
CA ALA A 602 -19.64 -11.89 -12.99
C ALA A 602 -18.78 -11.17 -11.94
N LEU A 603 -18.93 -9.85 -11.81
CA LEU A 603 -18.18 -9.06 -10.83
C LEU A 603 -18.53 -9.43 -9.39
N LEU A 604 -19.79 -9.71 -9.06
CA LEU A 604 -20.20 -10.16 -7.72
C LEU A 604 -19.55 -11.49 -7.31
N HIS A 605 -19.44 -12.45 -8.23
CA HIS A 605 -18.68 -13.67 -7.99
C HIS A 605 -17.18 -13.41 -7.78
N VAL A 606 -16.60 -12.49 -8.57
CA VAL A 606 -15.20 -12.07 -8.39
C VAL A 606 -14.99 -11.39 -7.03
N ILE A 607 -15.91 -10.52 -6.60
CA ILE A 607 -15.89 -9.87 -5.28
C ILE A 607 -15.90 -10.92 -4.18
N LEU A 608 -16.83 -11.87 -4.21
CA LEU A 608 -16.95 -12.89 -3.17
C LEU A 608 -15.64 -13.70 -3.04
N LYS A 609 -15.10 -14.16 -4.16
CA LYS A 609 -13.81 -14.89 -4.19
C LYS A 609 -12.64 -14.02 -3.73
N ALA A 610 -12.64 -12.74 -4.08
CA ALA A 610 -11.61 -11.80 -3.63
C ALA A 610 -11.66 -11.56 -2.11
N LEU A 611 -12.85 -11.53 -1.51
CA LEU A 611 -13.02 -11.43 -0.06
C LEU A 611 -12.57 -12.71 0.68
N GLU A 612 -12.73 -13.89 0.09
CA GLU A 612 -12.16 -15.13 0.62
C GLU A 612 -10.63 -15.10 0.61
N VAL A 613 -10.04 -14.64 -0.50
CA VAL A 613 -8.59 -14.44 -0.61
C VAL A 613 -8.11 -13.41 0.41
N GLN A 614 -8.84 -12.29 0.58
CA GLN A 614 -8.52 -11.28 1.59
C GLN A 614 -8.61 -11.83 3.02
N THR A 615 -9.62 -12.66 3.31
CA THR A 615 -9.77 -13.33 4.62
C THR A 615 -8.55 -14.18 4.94
N HIS A 616 -8.05 -14.94 3.96
CA HIS A 616 -6.82 -15.71 4.12
C HIS A 616 -5.61 -14.80 4.34
N ALA A 617 -5.48 -13.72 3.56
CA ALA A 617 -4.38 -12.77 3.69
C ALA A 617 -4.35 -12.10 5.07
N ASN A 618 -5.50 -11.59 5.55
CA ASN A 618 -5.64 -10.99 6.87
C ASN A 618 -5.26 -11.99 7.97
N THR A 619 -5.73 -13.24 7.88
CA THR A 619 -5.38 -14.31 8.84
C THR A 619 -3.87 -14.56 8.90
N VAL A 620 -3.21 -14.64 7.75
CA VAL A 620 -1.76 -14.88 7.67
C VAL A 620 -0.98 -13.68 8.24
N VAL A 621 -1.34 -12.45 7.85
CA VAL A 621 -0.66 -11.25 8.34
C VAL A 621 -0.88 -11.05 9.83
N ASP A 622 -2.11 -11.23 10.32
CA ASP A 622 -2.40 -11.14 11.77
C ASP A 622 -1.61 -12.17 12.57
N ALA A 623 -1.46 -13.39 12.06
CA ALA A 623 -0.64 -14.41 12.71
C ALA A 623 0.84 -13.99 12.79
N ILE A 624 1.39 -13.40 11.71
CA ILE A 624 2.77 -12.89 11.69
C ILE A 624 2.92 -11.72 12.65
N VAL A 625 2.03 -10.73 12.59
CA VAL A 625 2.07 -9.55 13.48
C VAL A 625 1.95 -9.99 14.94
N ALA A 626 1.06 -10.94 15.25
CA ALA A 626 0.93 -11.48 16.60
C ALA A 626 2.20 -12.20 17.07
N LEU A 627 2.81 -13.02 16.22
CA LEU A 627 4.03 -13.76 16.52
C LEU A 627 5.21 -12.81 16.77
N GLU A 628 5.39 -11.82 15.89
CA GLU A 628 6.56 -10.95 15.89
C GLU A 628 6.46 -9.79 16.88
N CYS A 629 5.25 -9.34 17.22
CA CYS A 629 5.04 -8.11 18.00
C CYS A 629 4.59 -8.34 19.43
N ASN A 630 3.67 -9.28 19.68
CA ASN A 630 2.93 -9.32 20.96
C ASN A 630 3.84 -9.58 22.16
N SER A 631 4.79 -10.50 22.03
CA SER A 631 5.71 -10.85 23.12
C SER A 631 6.64 -9.69 23.48
N LEU A 632 7.19 -9.01 22.47
CA LEU A 632 8.12 -7.89 22.64
C LEU A 632 7.41 -6.66 23.21
N MET A 633 6.22 -6.32 22.70
CA MET A 633 5.40 -5.24 23.25
C MET A 633 5.00 -5.50 24.70
N ALA A 634 4.51 -6.71 25.00
CA ALA A 634 4.15 -7.09 26.37
C ALA A 634 5.35 -7.14 27.32
N GLN A 635 6.57 -7.38 26.80
CA GLN A 635 7.79 -7.23 27.59
C GLN A 635 8.06 -5.76 27.91
N ARG A 636 8.03 -4.86 26.92
CA ARG A 636 8.26 -3.42 27.12
C ARG A 636 7.24 -2.81 28.07
N GLU A 637 5.97 -3.15 27.93
CA GLU A 637 4.90 -2.68 28.83
C GLU A 637 5.14 -3.13 30.28
N ARG A 638 5.51 -4.41 30.50
CA ARG A 638 5.86 -4.92 31.83
C ARG A 638 7.08 -4.23 32.45
N GLU A 639 8.10 -3.95 31.65
CA GLU A 639 9.30 -3.23 32.10
C GLU A 639 8.92 -1.80 32.57
N MET A 640 8.04 -1.12 31.84
CA MET A 640 7.53 0.21 32.19
C MET A 640 6.64 0.19 33.43
N ASP A 641 5.71 -0.78 33.53
CA ASP A 641 4.86 -0.96 34.72
C ASP A 641 5.71 -1.21 35.97
N ALA A 642 6.73 -2.07 35.85
CA ALA A 642 7.65 -2.35 36.95
C ALA A 642 8.42 -1.08 37.37
N LEU A 643 8.87 -0.27 36.42
CA LEU A 643 9.55 0.99 36.71
C LEU A 643 8.63 1.97 37.45
N VAL A 644 7.41 2.17 36.97
CA VAL A 644 6.43 3.07 37.61
C VAL A 644 6.06 2.57 39.00
N ALA A 645 5.91 1.26 39.21
CA ALA A 645 5.64 0.69 40.53
C ALA A 645 6.81 0.88 41.53
N VAL A 646 8.06 0.73 41.06
CA VAL A 646 9.26 0.95 41.87
C VAL A 646 9.42 2.43 42.24
N VAL A 647 9.22 3.34 41.28
CA VAL A 647 9.21 4.79 41.55
C VAL A 647 8.06 5.15 42.50
N GLY A 648 6.88 4.55 42.27
CA GLY A 648 5.71 4.43 43.15
C GLY A 648 6.04 4.34 44.63
N SER A 649 6.38 3.12 45.00
CA SER A 649 6.71 2.72 46.36
C SER A 649 7.91 3.48 46.92
N GLY A 650 8.92 3.76 46.09
CA GLY A 650 10.11 4.50 46.50
C GLY A 650 9.81 5.93 46.93
N LEU A 651 8.96 6.64 46.19
CA LEU A 651 8.58 8.02 46.51
C LEU A 651 7.73 8.12 47.77
N GLU A 652 6.75 7.24 47.92
CA GLU A 652 5.92 7.19 49.13
C GLU A 652 6.78 6.92 50.37
N ALA A 653 7.61 5.87 50.33
CA ALA A 653 8.50 5.52 51.43
C ALA A 653 9.49 6.65 51.77
N HIS A 654 10.03 7.33 50.75
CA HIS A 654 10.97 8.43 50.95
C HIS A 654 10.31 9.64 51.62
N THR A 655 9.17 10.11 51.10
CA THR A 655 8.46 11.28 51.65
C THR A 655 7.97 11.01 53.07
N THR A 656 7.41 9.83 53.35
CA THR A 656 6.97 9.46 54.71
C THR A 656 8.15 9.38 55.68
N THR A 657 9.25 8.75 55.28
CA THR A 657 10.44 8.61 56.15
C THR A 657 11.02 9.98 56.50
N LEU A 658 11.12 10.89 55.52
CA LEU A 658 11.60 12.25 55.74
C LEU A 658 10.70 13.04 56.67
N HIS A 659 9.38 12.98 56.48
CA HIS A 659 8.44 13.69 57.36
C HIS A 659 8.47 13.16 58.79
N VAL A 660 8.39 11.85 58.98
CA VAL A 660 8.44 11.22 60.32
C VAL A 660 9.74 11.56 61.04
N THR A 661 10.86 11.57 60.32
CA THR A 661 12.17 11.92 60.92
C THR A 661 12.20 13.38 61.36
N CYS A 662 11.78 14.31 60.49
CA CYS A 662 11.73 15.74 60.82
C CYS A 662 10.77 16.05 61.98
N ASP A 663 9.59 15.44 61.97
CA ASP A 663 8.57 15.61 63.01
C ASP A 663 9.06 15.08 64.37
N ARG A 664 9.75 13.93 64.40
CA ARG A 664 10.38 13.42 65.64
C ARG A 664 11.42 14.38 66.19
N VAL A 665 12.28 14.94 65.34
CA VAL A 665 13.29 15.93 65.75
C VAL A 665 12.61 17.18 66.30
N ALA A 666 11.62 17.74 65.60
CA ALA A 666 10.90 18.92 66.06
C ALA A 666 10.18 18.68 67.40
N ARG A 667 9.54 17.52 67.59
CA ARG A 667 8.89 17.15 68.86
C ARG A 667 9.87 16.98 70.01
N PHE A 668 11.06 16.45 69.76
CA PHE A 668 12.11 16.38 70.76
C PHE A 668 12.50 17.79 71.24
N PHE A 669 12.74 18.73 70.33
CA PHE A 669 13.04 20.12 70.69
C PHE A 669 11.86 20.79 71.40
N TYR A 670 10.61 20.49 71.02
CA TYR A 670 9.44 21.02 71.71
C TYR A 670 9.44 20.61 73.19
N GLN A 671 9.67 19.33 73.48
CA GLN A 671 9.73 18.83 74.86
C GLN A 671 10.87 19.46 75.66
N LEU A 672 12.03 19.64 75.02
CA LEU A 672 13.20 20.27 75.63
C LEU A 672 12.92 21.73 75.99
N VAL A 673 12.37 22.51 75.07
CA VAL A 673 12.02 23.92 75.29
C VAL A 673 10.92 24.05 76.35
N ALA A 674 9.89 23.21 76.31
CA ALA A 674 8.84 23.20 77.33
C ALA A 674 9.40 22.92 78.75
N CYS A 675 10.44 22.09 78.85
CA CYS A 675 11.13 21.83 80.11
C CYS A 675 11.90 23.07 80.60
N VAL A 676 12.60 23.76 79.69
CA VAL A 676 13.34 25.00 79.99
C VAL A 676 12.38 26.11 80.42
N GLU A 677 11.32 26.38 79.65
CA GLU A 677 10.31 27.40 79.97
C GLU A 677 9.67 27.15 81.34
N ASN A 678 9.30 25.89 81.64
CA ASN A 678 8.75 25.51 82.95
C ASN A 678 9.77 25.69 84.09
N TYR A 679 11.05 25.43 83.83
CA TYR A 679 12.12 25.66 84.81
C TYR A 679 12.35 27.15 85.07
N GLU A 680 12.33 27.98 84.02
CA GLU A 680 12.42 29.44 84.13
C GLU A 680 11.23 30.02 84.90
N ASP A 681 10.01 29.56 84.62
CA ASP A 681 8.81 29.97 85.36
C ASP A 681 8.87 29.58 86.83
N LYS A 682 9.30 28.35 87.15
CA LYS A 682 9.51 27.92 88.54
C LYS A 682 10.58 28.76 89.23
N THR A 683 11.69 29.05 88.56
CA THR A 683 12.76 29.89 89.10
C THR A 683 12.26 31.31 89.35
N ARG A 684 11.44 31.87 88.44
CA ARG A 684 10.79 33.17 88.61
C ARG A 684 9.85 33.19 89.80
N VAL A 685 9.02 32.16 89.98
CA VAL A 685 8.14 32.03 91.15
C VAL A 685 8.97 31.95 92.43
N VAL A 686 10.02 31.12 92.47
CA VAL A 686 10.92 31.03 93.62
C VAL A 686 11.54 32.41 93.92
N ASN A 687 12.09 33.09 92.93
CA ASN A 687 12.68 34.42 93.11
C ASN A 687 11.65 35.44 93.64
N LEU A 688 10.42 35.45 93.10
CA LEU A 688 9.35 36.30 93.61
C LEU A 688 8.99 35.96 95.06
N THR A 689 8.86 34.67 95.40
CA THR A 689 8.58 34.26 96.78
C THR A 689 9.71 34.58 97.75
N VAL A 690 10.97 34.54 97.31
CA VAL A 690 12.13 34.96 98.10
C VAL A 690 12.10 36.47 98.33
N MET A 691 11.76 37.26 97.30
CA MET A 691 11.61 38.71 97.44
C MET A 691 10.48 39.07 98.40
N ASP A 692 9.30 38.44 98.27
CA ASP A 692 8.17 38.66 99.20
C ASP A 692 8.56 38.27 100.65
N LEU A 693 9.34 37.20 100.82
CA LEU A 693 9.86 36.79 102.12
C LEU A 693 10.84 37.81 102.70
N LEU A 694 11.75 38.33 101.88
CA LEU A 694 12.72 39.37 102.29
C LEU A 694 12.01 40.66 102.67
N ASP A 695 11.00 41.08 101.91
CA ASP A 695 10.16 42.24 102.23
C ASP A 695 9.40 42.03 103.54
N THR A 696 8.78 40.87 103.74
CA THR A 696 8.09 40.53 104.98
C THR A 696 9.05 40.52 106.19
N LEU A 697 10.25 39.97 106.02
CA LEU A 697 11.29 39.98 107.05
C LEU A 697 11.73 41.40 107.39
N LYS A 698 11.83 42.28 106.39
CA LYS A 698 12.19 43.68 106.57
C LYS A 698 11.09 44.43 107.32
N ASP A 699 9.84 44.33 106.88
CA ASP A 699 8.72 45.00 107.54
C ASP A 699 8.56 44.56 109.01
N THR A 700 8.75 43.26 109.27
CA THR A 700 8.73 42.72 110.64
C THR A 700 9.87 43.27 111.49
N HIS A 701 11.08 43.36 110.92
CA HIS A 701 12.23 43.92 111.60
C HIS A 701 12.06 45.41 111.90
N ASP A 702 11.64 46.20 110.90
CA ASP A 702 11.39 47.63 111.05
C ASP A 702 10.31 47.89 112.13
N GLY A 703 9.26 47.07 112.18
CA GLY A 703 8.25 47.11 113.24
C GLY A 703 8.79 46.81 114.64
N ASN A 704 9.64 45.77 114.78
CA ASN A 704 10.26 45.40 116.06
C ASN A 704 11.25 46.46 116.55
N VAL A 705 12.07 47.01 115.65
CA VAL A 705 13.03 48.08 115.95
C VAL A 705 12.30 49.34 116.39
N ALA A 706 11.26 49.75 115.66
CA ALA A 706 10.46 50.92 116.01
C ALA A 706 9.81 50.79 117.40
N ALA A 707 9.34 49.59 117.78
CA ALA A 707 8.81 49.32 119.12
C ALA A 707 9.89 49.45 120.20
N CYS A 708 11.08 48.88 119.98
CA CYS A 708 12.21 48.97 120.90
C CYS A 708 12.73 50.42 121.04
N GLU A 709 12.79 51.17 119.94
CA GLU A 709 13.18 52.58 119.94
C GLU A 709 12.17 53.46 120.69
N ALA A 710 10.88 53.20 120.54
CA ALA A 710 9.83 53.90 121.28
C ALA A 710 9.94 53.63 122.79
N GLU A 711 10.15 52.37 123.18
CA GLU A 711 10.35 51.99 124.59
C GLU A 711 11.64 52.58 125.16
N PHE A 712 12.72 52.57 124.37
CA PHE A 712 13.98 53.21 124.73
C PHE A 712 13.83 54.72 124.90
N ALA A 713 13.06 55.40 124.05
CA ALA A 713 12.80 56.83 124.18
C ALA A 713 12.05 57.16 125.48
N VAL A 714 11.07 56.33 125.87
CA VAL A 714 10.34 56.45 127.14
C VAL A 714 11.29 56.22 128.32
N LYS A 715 12.08 55.14 128.29
CA LYS A 715 13.03 54.79 129.36
C LYS A 715 14.17 55.79 129.50
N ARG A 716 14.68 56.32 128.39
CA ARG A 716 15.67 57.42 128.37
C ARG A 716 15.09 58.71 128.95
N SER A 717 13.81 58.99 128.70
CA SER A 717 13.11 60.12 129.32
C SER A 717 13.00 59.92 130.84
N ALA A 718 12.60 58.72 131.28
CA ALA A 718 12.54 58.37 132.70
C ALA A 718 13.92 58.45 133.38
N LEU A 719 14.98 58.00 132.71
CA LEU A 719 16.36 58.10 133.18
C LEU A 719 16.80 59.56 133.40
N ARG A 720 16.46 60.48 132.48
CA ARG A 720 16.78 61.92 132.62
C ARG A 720 16.05 62.59 133.80
N HIS A 721 14.94 62.01 134.23
CA HIS A 721 14.08 62.54 135.29
C HIS A 721 14.08 61.66 136.55
N ALA A 722 15.12 60.84 136.74
CA ALA A 722 15.24 59.97 137.90
C ALA A 722 15.39 60.79 139.20
N PRO A 723 14.57 60.54 140.24
CA PRO A 723 14.57 61.33 141.48
C PRO A 723 15.67 60.93 142.48
N ASP A 724 16.24 59.72 142.37
CA ASP A 724 17.30 59.19 143.23
C ASP A 724 18.27 58.27 142.47
N GLU A 725 19.42 57.99 143.08
CA GLU A 725 20.52 57.20 142.48
C GLU A 725 20.09 55.76 142.17
N ALA A 726 19.27 55.15 143.03
CA ALA A 726 18.76 53.79 142.82
C ALA A 726 17.82 53.70 141.61
N THR A 727 16.97 54.71 141.38
CA THR A 727 16.11 54.76 140.19
C THR A 727 16.93 55.08 138.93
N LEU A 728 17.93 55.95 139.01
CA LEU A 728 18.84 56.24 137.91
C LEU A 728 19.56 54.98 137.43
N GLU A 729 20.13 54.20 138.36
CA GLU A 729 20.86 52.96 138.04
C GLU A 729 19.92 51.90 137.43
N ARG A 730 18.69 51.79 137.94
CA ARG A 730 17.67 50.88 137.39
C ARG A 730 17.23 51.26 135.97
N GLU A 731 16.93 52.54 135.72
CA GLU A 731 16.55 53.00 134.38
C GLU A 731 17.74 52.98 133.40
N PHE A 732 18.97 53.16 133.89
CA PHE A 732 20.19 53.07 133.09
C PHE A 732 20.44 51.63 132.64
N THR A 733 20.31 50.68 133.57
CA THR A 733 20.36 49.24 133.28
C THR A 733 19.24 48.84 132.31
N GLY A 734 18.03 49.39 132.46
CA GLY A 734 16.93 49.19 131.52
C GLY A 734 17.21 49.74 130.11
N CYS A 735 17.84 50.91 130.00
CA CYS A 735 18.28 51.48 128.72
C CYS A 735 19.35 50.61 128.05
N LEU A 736 20.33 50.10 128.82
CA LEU A 736 21.34 49.17 128.30
C LEU A 736 20.71 47.87 127.81
N GLY A 737 19.77 47.29 128.57
CA GLY A 737 19.05 46.08 128.16
C GLY A 737 18.23 46.27 126.87
N LEU A 738 17.63 47.45 126.65
CA LEU A 738 16.94 47.77 125.40
C LEU A 738 17.89 48.00 124.22
N LEU A 739 19.08 48.55 124.45
CA LEU A 739 20.12 48.68 123.42
C LEU A 739 20.71 47.31 123.03
N GLU A 740 20.93 46.42 124.00
CA GLU A 740 21.29 45.02 123.74
C GLU A 740 20.17 44.29 122.97
N GLY A 741 18.91 44.54 123.34
CA GLY A 741 17.75 44.01 122.62
C GLY A 741 17.65 44.48 121.16
N LEU A 742 17.96 45.75 120.89
CA LEU A 742 18.07 46.30 119.53
C LEU A 742 19.19 45.62 118.74
N GLU A 743 20.37 45.48 119.33
CA GLU A 743 21.50 44.79 118.69
C GLU A 743 21.15 43.34 118.35
N ASP A 744 20.47 42.63 119.25
CA ASP A 744 20.01 41.27 119.03
C ASP A 744 18.93 41.17 117.94
N GLU A 745 18.03 42.15 117.79
CA GLU A 745 17.08 42.19 116.67
C GLU A 745 17.79 42.41 115.32
N TYR A 746 18.82 43.26 115.24
CA TYR A 746 19.65 43.39 114.03
C TYR A 746 20.40 42.09 113.70
N ARG A 747 20.96 41.40 114.71
CA ARG A 747 21.62 40.10 114.52
C ARG A 747 20.62 39.03 114.04
N LYS A 748 19.41 39.00 114.61
CA LYS A 748 18.34 38.08 114.19
C LYS A 748 17.89 38.36 112.76
N TYR A 749 17.69 39.62 112.36
CA TYR A 749 17.33 39.99 110.99
C TYR A 749 18.41 39.58 109.99
N ASN A 750 19.68 39.94 110.24
CA ASN A 750 20.81 39.54 109.37
C ASN A 750 20.91 38.02 109.22
N LYS A 751 20.71 37.27 110.31
CA LYS A 751 20.71 35.80 110.26
C LYS A 751 19.56 35.25 109.42
N LYS A 752 18.35 35.83 109.53
CA LYS A 752 17.18 35.41 108.76
C LYS A 752 17.31 35.77 107.27
N VAL A 753 17.82 36.95 106.94
CA VAL A 753 18.09 37.38 105.56
C VAL A 753 19.18 36.54 104.89
N SER A 754 20.21 36.11 105.63
CA SER A 754 21.27 35.24 105.08
C SER A 754 20.81 33.79 104.86
N LEU A 755 19.68 33.38 105.46
CA LEU A 755 19.11 32.03 105.33
C LEU A 755 18.05 31.94 104.23
N ALA A 756 17.39 33.06 103.92
CA ALA A 756 16.48 33.23 102.79
C ALA A 756 17.28 33.48 101.51
#